data_AF-A0A9P7EHK3-F1
#
_entry.id   AF-A0A9P7EHK3-F1
#
_cell.length_a   1.000
_cell.length_b   1.000
_cell.length_c   1.000
_cell.angle_alpha   90.00
_cell.angle_beta   90.00
_cell.angle_gamma   90.00
#
_symmetry.space_group_name_H-M   'P 1'
#
loop_
_entity.id
_entity.type
_entity.pdbx_description
1 polymer ?
#
loop_
_entity_poly.entity_id
_entity_poly.type
_entity_poly.pdbx_seq_one_letter_code
_entity_poly.pdbx_strand_id
1 'polypeptide(L)'
;MRVHAKAVSAVAFFKDGRRVVTASKDKTLRIWNVEKIELVGGPFEGHSDYVDSVAVSPDDRQIASGGGDGVIIIWDVDSKQKVLVVRHEDRVKSLCFSPDGKRLASGSLDGTVIIWDAKTGTVLSTLVQGPGHPSSVFCVAFSPDGLKLASGTRRYIRVWSTDNADLLFDIDAHDDWVQNVVWSPDGQQLVSASHDTTIKFWDSSNGTQIGQPCTSHNSSIASLAISSDGFFIAIASHNNTVQMWSTKSHQQIGQALEHTALVIFVAISPNGELLASGDSAGNLQLWSIENAVSAAFGMKSSYSAYFAYCSKVKLGRNLYSEALSHAEKVIELNPSSYIGYELKHAALHGAQRHDDAFKAFTIMLSKLDNALDPQIRQLRQQYISPSEVEDAIRRAIDAQLDNAPFRLINTSTGRLCDRGEQINAFAESTEYKELLHSFEIHAPLQTGLIKGAVTKYFGWVMLSHRWERKELGLHDIQDKVIYALDPVGTVMKLQKFCKVARDAGHRWAWSDTCCIDQNNHVEVQQSVNSMFTWYHYSALTIVYLSDVLPSSKSCALANSIWNTRGWTVQEFLAPKIILFYQADWTLYLDDRSCNHKESVAIMGELEDSTGINARALVDFHPGTRDAREKLRWASNRDTTREEDIAYSLFGIFDVNLPVIYGEKRQKALGRLLQEIIAHSGDITALDWVGQSSNFNSCLPAEIYSYNALPCTLPPLSEDEMQISVSRLRNIVAGEPASKLYTTLENLSVPRFSNARLQLPCIAFPLTEVRRRPGQDGATCFSYDVKAAGLQDLLVRTEDRLVQFSPTRRTRQTFLLVRPWNRYDLGLINFADQAQSVEDWSELRSLSDHTFNGHFGHDELATRELRLIVRLAQPFGALLLAQQWGGEYKRIASDNNIIAQVRDMASVGDMMDVRMLEIL
;
A
#
# COMPACT_ATOMS: atom_id res chain seq x y z
N MET A 1 7.85 19.50 17.72
CA MET A 1 6.76 18.58 18.15
C MET A 1 7.25 17.75 19.32
N ARG A 2 6.41 17.49 20.35
CA ARG A 2 6.79 16.57 21.44
C ARG A 2 6.60 15.13 20.97
N VAL A 3 7.70 14.40 20.85
CA VAL A 3 7.75 13.03 20.31
C VAL A 3 7.91 11.97 21.40
N HIS A 4 8.47 12.37 22.55
CA HIS A 4 8.77 11.50 23.68
C HIS A 4 8.36 12.14 25.01
N ALA A 5 8.15 11.30 26.03
CA ALA A 5 7.78 11.77 27.37
C ALA A 5 8.97 12.42 28.11
N LYS A 6 10.17 11.96 27.81
CA LYS A 6 11.45 12.45 28.33
C LYS A 6 12.37 12.90 27.19
N ALA A 7 13.54 13.43 27.54
CA ALA A 7 14.56 13.92 26.62
C ALA A 7 14.86 12.98 25.44
N VAL A 8 14.90 13.54 24.23
CA VAL A 8 15.41 12.86 23.03
C VAL A 8 16.93 12.85 23.13
N SER A 9 17.51 11.67 23.26
CA SER A 9 18.95 11.47 23.50
C SER A 9 19.75 11.33 22.22
N ALA A 10 19.16 10.75 21.17
CA ALA A 10 19.79 10.60 19.87
C ALA A 10 18.75 10.61 18.74
N VAL A 11 19.18 11.07 17.56
CA VAL A 11 18.37 11.17 16.35
C VAL A 11 19.21 10.69 15.17
N ALA A 12 18.63 9.87 14.29
CA ALA A 12 19.30 9.44 13.05
C ALA A 12 18.32 9.42 11.88
N PHE A 13 18.76 9.86 10.70
CA PHE A 13 18.00 9.74 9.47
C PHE A 13 18.23 8.37 8.83
N PHE A 14 17.20 7.87 8.16
CA PHE A 14 17.32 6.81 7.18
C PHE A 14 17.95 7.36 5.89
N LYS A 15 18.63 6.51 5.13
CA LYS A 15 19.27 6.84 3.86
C LYS A 15 18.26 7.32 2.82
N ASP A 16 17.02 6.83 2.90
CA ASP A 16 15.87 7.29 2.12
C ASP A 16 15.55 8.79 2.30
N GLY A 17 16.04 9.43 3.37
CA GLY A 17 15.79 10.84 3.70
C GLY A 17 14.35 11.17 4.12
N ARG A 18 13.45 10.18 4.11
CA ARG A 18 12.01 10.32 4.41
C ARG A 18 11.66 9.88 5.81
N ARG A 19 12.49 9.06 6.44
CA ARG A 19 12.28 8.57 7.81
C ARG A 19 13.38 9.07 8.75
N VAL A 20 13.00 9.27 10.01
CA VAL A 20 13.92 9.59 11.11
C VAL A 20 13.60 8.73 12.32
N VAL A 21 14.63 8.17 12.96
CA VAL A 21 14.49 7.44 14.23
C VAL A 21 14.94 8.32 15.39
N THR A 22 14.15 8.33 16.46
CA THR A 22 14.44 9.01 17.72
C THR A 22 14.60 8.01 18.84
N ALA A 23 15.66 8.16 19.63
CA ALA A 23 15.88 7.44 20.88
C ALA A 23 15.70 8.39 22.06
N SER A 24 15.23 7.86 23.19
CA SER A 24 14.82 8.69 24.33
C SER A 24 15.15 8.09 25.69
N LYS A 25 15.27 8.97 26.68
CA LYS A 25 15.34 8.62 28.11
C LYS A 25 14.04 8.03 28.65
N ASP A 26 12.97 7.96 27.85
CA ASP A 26 11.77 7.19 28.19
C ASP A 26 11.88 5.69 27.87
N LYS A 27 13.09 5.22 27.49
CA LYS A 27 13.46 3.82 27.22
C LYS A 27 12.92 3.27 25.90
N THR A 28 12.34 4.13 25.06
CA THR A 28 11.76 3.73 23.77
C THR A 28 12.50 4.35 22.59
N LEU A 29 12.39 3.69 21.45
CA LEU A 29 12.68 4.29 20.14
C LEU A 29 11.41 4.48 19.34
N ARG A 30 11.39 5.48 18.47
CA ARG A 30 10.26 5.80 17.58
C ARG A 30 10.78 6.19 16.20
N ILE A 31 10.09 5.74 15.16
CA ILE A 31 10.39 6.10 13.76
C ILE A 31 9.28 7.01 13.27
N TRP A 32 9.68 8.13 12.71
CA TRP A 32 8.80 9.17 12.21
C TRP A 32 8.99 9.33 10.70
N ASN A 33 7.89 9.52 9.98
CA ASN A 33 7.92 10.03 8.63
C ASN A 33 8.11 11.55 8.67
N VAL A 34 9.09 12.03 7.92
CA VAL A 34 9.55 13.42 7.94
C VAL A 34 8.62 14.33 7.12
N GLU A 35 8.02 13.81 6.04
CA GLU A 35 7.09 14.57 5.17
C GLU A 35 5.73 14.77 5.84
N LYS A 36 5.17 13.68 6.40
CA LYS A 36 3.86 13.70 7.07
C LYS A 36 3.91 14.13 8.53
N ILE A 37 5.09 14.09 9.16
CA ILE A 37 5.28 14.35 10.60
C ILE A 37 4.46 13.35 11.44
N GLU A 38 4.52 12.07 11.04
CA GLU A 38 3.71 10.99 11.63
C GLU A 38 4.58 9.87 12.19
N LEU A 39 4.11 9.23 13.27
CA LEU A 39 4.76 8.04 13.82
C LEU A 39 4.46 6.84 12.90
N VAL A 40 5.49 6.27 12.27
CA VAL A 40 5.36 5.12 11.36
C VAL A 40 5.90 3.81 11.96
N GLY A 41 6.76 3.90 12.98
CA GLY A 41 7.31 2.73 13.67
C GLY A 41 7.54 2.98 15.16
N GLY A 42 7.34 1.95 15.97
CA GLY A 42 7.48 2.00 17.44
C GLY A 42 6.17 2.26 18.21
N PRO A 43 6.22 2.40 19.55
CA PRO A 43 7.45 2.41 20.34
C PRO A 43 8.16 1.05 20.33
N PHE A 44 9.47 1.08 20.08
CA PHE A 44 10.33 -0.10 20.22
C PHE A 44 10.72 -0.25 21.68
N GLU A 45 10.19 -1.27 22.35
CA GLU A 45 10.35 -1.51 23.78
C GLU A 45 11.27 -2.69 24.05
N GLY A 46 12.32 -2.45 24.83
CA GLY A 46 13.29 -3.50 25.14
C GLY A 46 14.44 -3.11 26.06
N HIS A 47 14.79 -1.84 26.13
CA HIS A 47 15.77 -1.35 27.10
C HIS A 47 15.14 -1.20 28.49
N SER A 48 15.90 -1.58 29.49
CA SER A 48 15.53 -1.47 30.91
C SER A 48 15.92 -0.12 31.53
N ASP A 49 16.79 0.65 30.85
CA ASP A 49 17.18 2.02 31.21
C ASP A 49 17.16 2.95 29.97
N TYR A 50 17.65 4.19 30.11
CA TYR A 50 17.68 5.22 29.06
C TYR A 50 18.31 4.70 27.77
N VAL A 51 17.71 4.98 26.61
CA VAL A 51 18.40 4.75 25.34
C VAL A 51 19.29 5.97 25.10
N ASP A 52 20.58 5.79 24.87
CA ASP A 52 21.55 6.88 24.72
C ASP A 52 21.99 7.10 23.28
N SER A 53 21.93 6.06 22.45
CA SER A 53 22.40 6.12 21.06
C SER A 53 21.51 5.29 20.14
N VAL A 54 21.42 5.75 18.89
CA VAL A 54 20.75 5.04 17.80
C VAL A 54 21.55 5.20 16.51
N ALA A 55 21.60 4.14 15.70
CA ALA A 55 22.18 4.15 14.37
C ALA A 55 21.27 3.39 13.40
N VAL A 56 21.24 3.81 12.13
CA VAL A 56 20.49 3.15 11.05
C VAL A 56 21.50 2.42 10.16
N SER A 57 21.16 1.21 9.71
CA SER A 57 21.99 0.48 8.76
C SER A 57 21.98 1.14 7.37
N PRO A 58 23.05 1.04 6.56
CA PRO A 58 23.12 1.68 5.24
C PRO A 58 22.08 1.22 4.20
N ASP A 59 21.40 0.10 4.47
CA ASP A 59 20.33 -0.47 3.66
C ASP A 59 18.91 -0.14 4.18
N ASP A 60 18.80 0.68 5.22
CA ASP A 60 17.54 1.12 5.86
C ASP A 60 16.66 0.02 6.47
N ARG A 61 17.17 -1.21 6.57
CA ARG A 61 16.40 -2.36 7.09
C ARG A 61 16.53 -2.57 8.59
N GLN A 62 17.64 -2.11 9.18
CA GLN A 62 17.94 -2.33 10.58
C GLN A 62 18.22 -1.03 11.32
N ILE A 63 17.84 -1.00 12.59
CA ILE A 63 18.25 0.05 13.54
C ILE A 63 18.97 -0.59 14.72
N ALA A 64 20.07 0.01 15.16
CA ALA A 64 20.79 -0.39 16.37
C ALA A 64 20.53 0.63 17.47
N SER A 65 20.18 0.18 18.67
CA SER A 65 19.94 1.01 19.84
C SER A 65 20.84 0.60 21.01
N GLY A 66 21.41 1.58 21.70
CA GLY A 66 22.33 1.37 22.82
C GLY A 66 21.83 2.08 24.06
N GLY A 67 21.78 1.36 25.19
CA GLY A 67 21.15 1.84 26.42
C GLY A 67 22.09 1.99 27.63
N GLY A 68 21.56 2.69 28.65
CA GLY A 68 22.10 2.81 30.00
C GLY A 68 22.20 1.49 30.74
N ASP A 69 21.50 0.47 30.27
CA ASP A 69 21.54 -0.89 30.75
C ASP A 69 22.70 -1.73 30.18
N GLY A 70 23.57 -1.10 29.38
CA GLY A 70 24.69 -1.75 28.70
C GLY A 70 24.25 -2.66 27.54
N VAL A 71 22.97 -2.71 27.22
CA VAL A 71 22.44 -3.56 26.15
C VAL A 71 22.50 -2.81 24.81
N ILE A 72 22.81 -3.56 23.75
CA ILE A 72 22.65 -3.13 22.37
C ILE A 72 21.62 -4.04 21.71
N ILE A 73 20.60 -3.45 21.08
CA ILE A 73 19.55 -4.19 20.38
C ILE A 73 19.57 -3.77 18.91
N ILE A 74 19.65 -4.75 18.01
CA ILE A 74 19.39 -4.56 16.58
C ILE A 74 17.95 -4.95 16.31
N TRP A 75 17.20 -4.03 15.71
CA TRP A 75 15.81 -4.19 15.36
C TRP A 75 15.66 -4.23 13.85
N ASP A 76 14.75 -5.08 13.38
CA ASP A 76 14.27 -5.03 12.01
C ASP A 76 13.16 -3.98 11.91
N VAL A 77 13.27 -3.11 10.92
CA VAL A 77 12.42 -1.91 10.80
C VAL A 77 11.00 -2.29 10.38
N ASP A 78 10.86 -3.28 9.50
CA ASP A 78 9.57 -3.65 8.90
C ASP A 78 8.75 -4.54 9.84
N SER A 79 9.36 -5.59 10.39
CA SER A 79 8.71 -6.51 11.34
C SER A 79 8.59 -5.93 12.76
N LYS A 80 9.37 -4.89 13.06
CA LYS A 80 9.48 -4.27 14.40
C LYS A 80 9.99 -5.21 15.49
N GLN A 81 10.66 -6.30 15.11
CA GLN A 81 11.17 -7.31 16.03
C GLN A 81 12.66 -7.10 16.36
N LYS A 82 13.08 -7.64 17.51
CA LYS A 82 14.50 -7.72 17.89
C LYS A 82 15.16 -8.82 17.06
N VAL A 83 16.12 -8.45 16.23
CA VAL A 83 16.93 -9.39 15.42
C VAL A 83 18.07 -9.94 16.26
N LEU A 84 18.73 -9.07 17.01
CA LEU A 84 19.94 -9.40 17.77
C LEU A 84 19.99 -8.58 19.06
N VAL A 85 20.49 -9.20 20.13
CA VAL A 85 20.77 -8.52 21.40
C VAL A 85 22.18 -8.87 21.84
N VAL A 86 23.05 -7.87 21.94
CA VAL A 86 24.42 -7.97 22.49
C VAL A 86 24.60 -7.00 23.65
N ARG A 87 25.72 -7.06 24.37
CA ARG A 87 25.91 -6.24 25.56
C ARG A 87 27.36 -5.86 25.84
N HIS A 88 27.49 -4.71 26.48
CA HIS A 88 28.66 -4.22 27.19
C HIS A 88 28.52 -4.48 28.70
N GLU A 89 29.60 -4.23 29.45
CA GLU A 89 29.59 -4.32 30.91
C GLU A 89 29.01 -3.07 31.59
N ASP A 90 28.98 -1.94 30.87
CA ASP A 90 28.44 -0.66 31.32
C ASP A 90 27.66 0.02 30.18
N ARG A 91 27.09 1.19 30.47
CA ARG A 91 26.27 2.02 29.60
C ARG A 91 26.92 2.28 28.24
N VAL A 92 26.16 1.99 27.17
CA VAL A 92 26.56 2.25 25.79
C VAL A 92 26.21 3.68 25.42
N LYS A 93 27.23 4.48 25.06
CA LYS A 93 27.06 5.91 24.77
C LYS A 93 26.97 6.22 23.29
N SER A 94 27.53 5.39 22.41
CA SER A 94 27.59 5.66 20.98
C SER A 94 27.60 4.38 20.16
N LEU A 95 26.91 4.41 19.02
CA LEU A 95 26.80 3.34 18.04
C LEU A 95 26.97 3.88 16.63
N CYS A 96 27.62 3.11 15.75
CA CYS A 96 27.75 3.45 14.34
C CYS A 96 27.89 2.18 13.49
N PHE A 97 27.12 2.06 12.41
CA PHE A 97 27.34 1.01 11.41
C PHE A 97 28.52 1.36 10.51
N SER A 98 29.23 0.34 10.02
CA SER A 98 30.19 0.53 8.94
C SER A 98 29.48 0.92 7.64
N PRO A 99 30.15 1.61 6.70
CA PRO A 99 29.54 2.05 5.43
C PRO A 99 28.95 0.92 4.58
N ASP A 100 29.48 -0.30 4.71
CA ASP A 100 29.00 -1.51 4.03
C ASP A 100 27.89 -2.26 4.80
N GLY A 101 27.53 -1.80 6.00
CA GLY A 101 26.50 -2.37 6.88
C GLY A 101 26.87 -3.68 7.55
N LYS A 102 28.07 -4.23 7.32
CA LYS A 102 28.46 -5.56 7.85
C LYS A 102 28.93 -5.52 9.29
N ARG A 103 29.42 -4.38 9.76
CA ARG A 103 29.97 -4.20 11.11
C ARG A 103 29.20 -3.14 11.87
N LEU A 104 29.08 -3.32 13.18
CA LEU A 104 28.57 -2.32 14.12
C LEU A 104 29.68 -2.00 15.11
N ALA A 105 30.00 -0.72 15.29
CA ALA A 105 30.90 -0.27 16.35
C ALA A 105 30.09 0.30 17.52
N SER A 106 30.49 -0.02 18.74
CA SER A 106 29.90 0.50 19.97
C SER A 106 30.95 1.04 20.92
N GLY A 107 30.68 2.19 21.52
CA GLY A 107 31.49 2.80 22.58
C GLY A 107 30.75 2.83 23.91
N SER A 108 31.42 2.38 24.98
CA SER A 108 30.83 2.20 26.31
C SER A 108 31.60 2.93 27.40
N LEU A 109 30.90 3.18 28.52
CA LEU A 109 31.52 3.71 29.74
C LEU A 109 32.49 2.72 30.41
N ASP A 110 32.44 1.43 30.04
CA ASP A 110 33.41 0.39 30.44
C ASP A 110 34.82 0.61 29.84
N GLY A 111 34.97 1.64 28.99
CA GLY A 111 36.23 2.04 28.37
C GLY A 111 36.67 1.19 27.19
N THR A 112 35.76 0.36 26.66
CA THR A 112 35.98 -0.44 25.46
C THR A 112 35.21 0.13 24.27
N VAL A 113 35.79 -0.05 23.08
CA VAL A 113 35.07 0.01 21.81
C VAL A 113 35.03 -1.39 21.23
N ILE A 114 33.84 -1.90 20.94
CA ILE A 114 33.68 -3.23 20.36
C ILE A 114 33.17 -3.10 18.94
N ILE A 115 33.81 -3.82 18.01
CA ILE A 115 33.35 -4.01 16.64
C ILE A 115 32.66 -5.37 16.57
N TRP A 116 31.37 -5.37 16.27
CA TRP A 116 30.52 -6.54 16.13
C TRP A 116 30.27 -6.86 14.66
N ASP A 117 30.09 -8.13 14.35
CA ASP A 117 29.44 -8.54 13.12
C ASP A 117 27.93 -8.22 13.24
N ALA A 118 27.42 -7.38 12.34
CA ALA A 118 26.05 -6.87 12.44
C ALA A 118 24.98 -7.95 12.26
N LYS A 119 25.32 -9.05 11.57
CA LYS A 119 24.36 -10.13 11.25
C LYS A 119 24.29 -11.16 12.36
N THR A 120 25.43 -11.51 12.95
CA THR A 120 25.56 -12.62 13.90
C THR A 120 25.70 -12.14 15.35
N GLY A 121 26.13 -10.90 15.56
CA GLY A 121 26.43 -10.35 16.88
C GLY A 121 27.73 -10.86 17.49
N THR A 122 28.58 -11.51 16.71
CA THR A 122 29.88 -11.96 17.23
C THR A 122 30.83 -10.77 17.36
N VAL A 123 31.64 -10.76 18.41
CA VAL A 123 32.73 -9.79 18.58
C VAL A 123 33.80 -10.06 17.53
N LEU A 124 34.06 -9.09 16.65
CA LEU A 124 35.16 -9.14 15.68
C LEU A 124 36.45 -8.56 16.27
N SER A 125 36.35 -7.48 17.05
CA SER A 125 37.49 -6.83 17.69
C SER A 125 37.07 -6.05 18.93
N THR A 126 37.90 -6.05 19.95
CA THR A 126 37.74 -5.22 21.16
C THR A 126 38.93 -4.27 21.27
N LEU A 127 38.66 -2.97 21.15
CA LEU A 127 39.66 -1.90 21.19
C LEU A 127 39.62 -1.26 22.58
N VAL A 128 40.76 -1.31 23.28
CA VAL A 128 40.88 -0.78 24.64
C VAL A 128 41.55 0.59 24.60
N GLN A 129 40.94 1.58 25.24
CA GLN A 129 41.42 2.97 25.24
C GLN A 129 42.71 3.20 26.07
N GLY A 130 43.47 2.15 26.42
CA GLY A 130 44.84 2.25 26.93
C GLY A 130 45.12 1.41 28.19
N PRO A 131 46.40 1.20 28.55
CA PRO A 131 46.80 0.51 29.77
C PRO A 131 46.61 1.42 30.99
N GLY A 132 45.72 1.04 31.92
CA GLY A 132 45.36 1.83 33.10
C GLY A 132 43.89 1.66 33.49
N HIS A 133 43.31 2.61 34.22
CA HIS A 133 41.86 2.64 34.43
C HIS A 133 41.15 2.89 33.09
N PRO A 134 40.07 2.14 32.77
CA PRO A 134 39.31 2.31 31.54
C PRO A 134 38.78 3.75 31.46
N SER A 135 39.20 4.47 30.41
CA SER A 135 38.66 5.80 30.12
C SER A 135 37.36 5.63 29.34
N SER A 136 36.26 6.12 29.89
CA SER A 136 34.94 6.03 29.26
C SER A 136 34.93 6.57 27.84
N VAL A 137 34.29 5.83 26.94
CA VAL A 137 34.12 6.19 25.54
C VAL A 137 32.78 6.87 25.36
N PHE A 138 32.79 8.08 24.80
CA PHE A 138 31.57 8.88 24.62
C PHE A 138 31.05 8.85 23.18
N CYS A 139 31.93 8.75 22.19
CA CYS A 139 31.56 8.73 20.78
C CYS A 139 32.44 7.80 19.95
N VAL A 140 31.86 7.19 18.91
CA VAL A 140 32.56 6.40 17.89
C VAL A 140 32.05 6.76 16.50
N ALA A 141 32.93 6.75 15.49
CA ALA A 141 32.54 7.00 14.09
C ALA A 141 33.48 6.30 13.10
N PHE A 142 32.91 5.54 12.15
CA PHE A 142 33.66 4.98 11.02
C PHE A 142 34.01 6.05 9.99
N SER A 143 35.17 5.92 9.37
CA SER A 143 35.51 6.69 8.16
C SER A 143 34.62 6.28 6.98
N PRO A 144 34.43 7.16 5.97
CA PRO A 144 33.55 6.86 4.83
C PRO A 144 33.97 5.64 4.00
N ASP A 145 35.26 5.31 3.98
CA ASP A 145 35.80 4.10 3.36
C ASP A 145 35.70 2.84 4.25
N GLY A 146 35.32 3.01 5.51
CA GLY A 146 35.23 1.94 6.51
C GLY A 146 36.58 1.41 7.02
N LEU A 147 37.71 1.98 6.60
CA LEU A 147 39.05 1.48 6.94
C LEU A 147 39.55 1.99 8.30
N LYS A 148 38.99 3.09 8.80
CA LYS A 148 39.35 3.69 10.08
C LYS A 148 38.13 3.82 11.00
N LEU A 149 38.37 3.77 12.30
CA LEU A 149 37.37 4.04 13.33
C LEU A 149 37.93 5.08 14.30
N ALA A 150 37.22 6.19 14.50
CA ALA A 150 37.55 7.18 15.52
C ALA A 150 36.76 6.91 16.80
N SER A 151 37.38 7.08 17.95
CA SER A 151 36.76 7.00 19.27
C SER A 151 37.16 8.18 20.14
N GLY A 152 36.18 8.89 20.72
CA GLY A 152 36.40 10.00 21.63
C GLY A 152 36.24 9.60 23.09
N THR A 153 37.20 10.01 23.92
CA THR A 153 37.21 9.82 25.37
C THR A 153 37.09 11.17 26.08
N ARG A 154 37.46 11.24 27.38
CA ARG A 154 37.44 12.50 28.12
C ARG A 154 38.33 13.60 27.55
N ARG A 155 39.46 13.24 26.94
CA ARG A 155 40.49 14.20 26.50
C ARG A 155 41.04 13.83 25.12
N TYR A 156 41.17 12.53 24.88
CA TYR A 156 41.81 11.97 23.71
C TYR A 156 40.81 11.56 22.64
N ILE A 157 41.23 11.69 21.39
CA ILE A 157 40.62 11.03 20.24
C ILE A 157 41.60 9.98 19.75
N ARG A 158 41.13 8.75 19.62
CA ARG A 158 41.91 7.65 19.06
C ARG A 158 41.35 7.21 17.75
N VAL A 159 42.24 6.99 16.79
CA VAL A 159 41.89 6.49 15.46
C VAL A 159 42.52 5.12 15.30
N TRP A 160 41.70 4.14 14.96
CA TRP A 160 42.06 2.74 14.84
C TRP A 160 41.91 2.29 13.40
N SER A 161 42.76 1.36 12.98
CA SER A 161 42.57 0.60 11.75
C SER A 161 41.53 -0.49 11.97
N THR A 162 40.54 -0.61 11.08
CA THR A 162 39.44 -1.56 11.26
C THR A 162 39.78 -2.96 10.77
N ASP A 163 40.83 -3.12 9.97
CA ASP A 163 41.24 -4.41 9.41
C ASP A 163 42.06 -5.24 10.40
N ASN A 164 42.91 -4.56 11.20
CA ASN A 164 43.83 -5.21 12.12
C ASN A 164 43.73 -4.71 13.56
N ALA A 165 42.80 -3.80 13.86
CA ALA A 165 42.59 -3.24 15.20
C ALA A 165 43.77 -2.43 15.77
N ASP A 166 44.73 -2.01 14.92
CA ASP A 166 45.87 -1.22 15.36
C ASP A 166 45.50 0.24 15.65
N LEU A 167 46.12 0.82 16.67
CA LEU A 167 46.04 2.25 16.97
C LEU A 167 46.90 3.04 15.97
N LEU A 168 46.25 3.85 15.14
CA LEU A 168 46.92 4.71 14.15
C LEU A 168 47.33 6.05 14.74
N PHE A 169 46.42 6.70 15.48
CA PHE A 169 46.64 8.01 16.09
C PHE A 169 46.08 8.05 17.51
N ASP A 170 46.83 8.63 18.45
CA ASP A 170 46.39 8.99 19.81
C ASP A 170 46.53 10.51 19.96
N ILE A 171 45.42 11.21 19.77
CA ILE A 171 45.38 12.68 19.64
C ILE A 171 44.94 13.27 20.99
N ASP A 172 45.80 14.09 21.60
CA ASP A 172 45.43 14.94 22.73
C ASP A 172 44.55 16.09 22.22
N ALA A 173 43.25 15.85 22.16
CA ALA A 173 42.35 16.62 21.33
C ALA A 173 41.73 17.82 22.05
N HIS A 174 41.22 17.62 23.27
CA HIS A 174 40.36 18.58 23.97
C HIS A 174 40.68 18.63 25.47
N ASP A 175 40.31 19.71 26.16
CA ASP A 175 40.54 19.85 27.60
C ASP A 175 39.39 19.27 28.46
N ASP A 176 38.29 18.84 27.82
CA ASP A 176 37.13 18.21 28.45
C ASP A 176 36.44 17.19 27.50
N TRP A 177 35.39 16.52 27.98
CA TRP A 177 34.70 15.39 27.31
C TRP A 177 34.46 15.61 25.82
N VAL A 178 35.03 14.74 24.98
CA VAL A 178 34.77 14.70 23.54
C VAL A 178 33.41 14.05 23.32
N GLN A 179 32.38 14.86 23.16
CA GLN A 179 31.00 14.40 23.04
C GLN A 179 30.69 13.77 21.68
N ASN A 180 31.33 14.26 20.61
CA ASN A 180 31.04 13.79 19.26
C ASN A 180 32.26 13.89 18.35
N VAL A 181 32.38 12.93 17.44
CA VAL A 181 33.38 12.91 16.37
C VAL A 181 32.69 12.54 15.06
N VAL A 182 33.00 13.25 13.97
CA VAL A 182 32.49 12.93 12.63
C VAL A 182 33.60 13.06 11.60
N TRP A 183 33.56 12.21 10.59
CA TRP A 183 34.48 12.28 9.46
C TRP A 183 33.92 13.18 8.36
N SER A 184 34.79 13.90 7.66
CA SER A 184 34.41 14.54 6.40
C SER A 184 34.01 13.49 5.37
N PRO A 185 33.07 13.80 4.45
CA PRO A 185 32.62 12.81 3.46
C PRO A 185 33.70 12.28 2.50
N ASP A 186 34.80 13.01 2.34
CA ASP A 186 35.99 12.58 1.58
C ASP A 186 37.00 11.77 2.42
N GLY A 187 36.74 11.59 3.71
CA GLY A 187 37.59 10.88 4.66
C GLY A 187 38.89 11.60 5.03
N GLN A 188 39.14 12.80 4.49
CA GLN A 188 40.41 13.51 4.67
C GLN A 188 40.53 14.21 6.02
N GLN A 189 39.41 14.55 6.65
CA GLN A 189 39.36 15.30 7.89
C GLN A 189 38.48 14.60 8.93
N LEU A 190 38.84 14.76 10.20
CA LEU A 190 38.03 14.39 11.35
C LEU A 190 37.67 15.66 12.11
N VAL A 191 36.40 15.81 12.48
CA VAL A 191 35.90 16.95 13.26
C VAL A 191 35.47 16.45 14.63
N SER A 192 35.89 17.17 15.67
CA SER A 192 35.55 16.84 17.05
C SER A 192 34.89 17.99 17.77
N ALA A 193 33.92 17.66 18.61
CA ALA A 193 33.19 18.59 19.46
C ALA A 193 33.30 18.18 20.94
N SER A 194 33.52 19.17 21.80
CA SER A 194 33.74 18.93 23.23
C SER A 194 32.91 19.84 24.13
N HIS A 195 32.78 19.41 25.38
CA HIS A 195 32.30 20.23 26.49
C HIS A 195 33.18 21.45 26.79
N ASP A 196 34.43 21.47 26.31
CA ASP A 196 35.34 22.63 26.41
C ASP A 196 34.92 23.84 25.54
N THR A 197 33.75 23.75 24.88
CA THR A 197 33.13 24.76 24.00
C THR A 197 33.82 24.93 22.64
N THR A 198 34.80 24.08 22.32
CA THR A 198 35.55 24.14 21.07
C THR A 198 35.18 23.02 20.09
N ILE A 199 35.29 23.36 18.80
CA ILE A 199 35.28 22.41 17.69
C ILE A 199 36.65 22.46 17.03
N LYS A 200 37.25 21.28 16.83
CA LYS A 200 38.56 21.14 16.21
C LYS A 200 38.49 20.24 14.99
N PHE A 201 39.33 20.55 14.01
CA PHE A 201 39.49 19.80 12.77
C PHE A 201 40.85 19.12 12.80
N TRP A 202 40.92 17.88 12.34
CA TRP A 202 42.12 17.04 12.35
C TRP A 202 42.34 16.43 10.98
N ASP A 203 43.58 16.40 10.54
CA ASP A 203 43.98 15.72 9.31
C ASP A 203 44.00 14.20 9.54
N SER A 204 43.23 13.46 8.73
CA SER A 204 43.07 12.01 8.83
C SER A 204 44.34 11.20 8.55
N SER A 205 45.33 11.80 7.89
CA SER A 205 46.54 11.13 7.42
C SER A 205 47.67 11.18 8.45
N ASN A 206 47.67 12.19 9.32
CA ASN A 206 48.75 12.42 10.28
C ASN A 206 48.27 12.80 11.70
N GLY A 207 46.97 13.01 11.91
CA GLY A 207 46.39 13.34 13.21
C GLY A 207 46.68 14.76 13.70
N THR A 208 47.17 15.66 12.84
CA THR A 208 47.49 17.04 13.21
C THR A 208 46.25 17.95 13.13
N GLN A 209 46.19 18.97 14.00
CA GLN A 209 45.09 19.92 13.99
C GLN A 209 45.14 20.85 12.77
N ILE A 210 44.01 21.01 12.09
CA ILE A 210 43.83 21.91 10.94
C ILE A 210 43.22 23.23 11.44
N GLY A 211 43.98 24.32 11.30
CA GLY A 211 43.49 25.67 11.61
C GLY A 211 43.30 25.94 13.11
N GLN A 212 42.67 27.07 13.43
CA GLN A 212 42.36 27.45 14.81
C GLN A 212 41.04 26.79 15.29
N PRO A 213 40.92 26.47 16.59
CA PRO A 213 39.67 25.94 17.16
C PRO A 213 38.52 26.92 16.94
N CYS A 214 37.38 26.39 16.50
CA CYS A 214 36.16 27.16 16.36
C CYS A 214 35.46 27.23 17.73
N THR A 215 35.22 28.44 18.24
CA THR A 215 34.50 28.65 19.49
C THR A 215 33.08 29.11 19.19
N SER A 216 32.08 28.28 19.52
CA SER A 216 30.70 28.77 19.63
C SER A 216 30.62 29.57 20.92
N HIS A 217 30.62 30.90 20.85
CA HIS A 217 30.59 31.73 22.07
C HIS A 217 29.33 31.39 22.91
N ASN A 218 29.53 30.73 24.07
CA ASN A 218 28.69 30.71 25.28
C ASN A 218 28.13 29.37 25.83
N SER A 219 28.44 28.16 25.31
CA SER A 219 28.07 26.91 26.03
C SER A 219 28.76 25.65 25.48
N SER A 220 28.73 24.57 26.27
CA SER A 220 29.23 23.23 25.90
C SER A 220 28.47 22.65 24.71
N ILE A 221 29.18 21.94 23.83
CA ILE A 221 28.60 21.34 22.62
C ILE A 221 28.09 19.94 22.92
N ALA A 222 26.86 19.66 22.50
CA ALA A 222 26.19 18.39 22.76
C ALA A 222 26.35 17.39 21.61
N SER A 223 26.25 17.86 20.37
CA SER A 223 26.28 17.01 19.17
C SER A 223 26.71 17.80 17.95
N LEU A 224 27.26 17.08 16.97
CA LEU A 224 27.73 17.63 15.72
C LEU A 224 27.28 16.72 14.56
N ALA A 225 26.89 17.32 13.43
CA ALA A 225 26.59 16.60 12.20
C ALA A 225 27.18 17.33 11.00
N ILE A 226 27.83 16.61 10.10
CA ILE A 226 28.37 17.16 8.85
C ILE A 226 27.42 16.87 7.69
N SER A 227 27.28 17.83 6.78
CA SER A 227 26.49 17.65 5.58
C SER A 227 27.12 16.61 4.65
N SER A 228 26.30 15.90 3.88
CA SER A 228 26.77 14.82 2.98
C SER A 228 27.66 15.33 1.83
N ASP A 229 27.58 16.63 1.52
CA ASP A 229 28.45 17.34 0.58
C ASP A 229 29.73 17.89 1.24
N GLY A 230 29.81 17.87 2.57
CA GLY A 230 30.96 18.35 3.35
C GLY A 230 31.06 19.87 3.42
N PHE A 231 30.04 20.64 3.03
CA PHE A 231 30.10 22.11 2.99
C PHE A 231 29.84 22.77 4.34
N PHE A 232 28.96 22.18 5.15
CA PHE A 232 28.57 22.76 6.43
C PHE A 232 28.45 21.71 7.52
N ILE A 233 28.54 22.20 8.75
CA ILE A 233 28.38 21.43 9.97
C ILE A 233 27.26 22.07 10.77
N ALA A 234 26.34 21.25 11.26
CA ALA A 234 25.36 21.64 12.25
C ALA A 234 25.85 21.29 13.65
N ILE A 235 25.72 22.24 14.57
CA ILE A 235 26.26 22.18 15.93
C ILE A 235 25.10 22.40 16.89
N ALA A 236 24.81 21.40 17.71
CA ALA A 236 23.87 21.52 18.82
C ALA A 236 24.61 21.91 20.09
N SER A 237 24.18 22.99 20.74
CA SER A 237 24.78 23.49 21.97
C SER A 237 23.77 23.51 23.12
N HIS A 238 24.27 23.35 24.35
CA HIS A 238 23.48 23.45 25.58
C HIS A 238 22.97 24.88 25.87
N ASN A 239 23.14 25.84 24.97
CA ASN A 239 22.48 27.15 25.02
C ASN A 239 21.09 27.15 24.34
N ASN A 240 20.50 25.97 24.11
CA ASN A 240 19.24 25.76 23.39
C ASN A 240 19.31 26.14 21.89
N THR A 241 20.49 26.24 21.28
CA THR A 241 20.60 26.62 19.87
C THR A 241 21.23 25.54 19.01
N VAL A 242 20.82 25.52 17.75
CA VAL A 242 21.51 24.81 16.67
C VAL A 242 22.12 25.85 15.73
N GLN A 243 23.44 25.81 15.59
CA GLN A 243 24.18 26.71 14.70
C GLN A 243 24.70 25.94 13.50
N MET A 244 24.68 26.58 12.33
CA MET A 244 25.32 26.05 11.13
C MET A 244 26.64 26.77 10.88
N TRP A 245 27.68 26.05 10.48
CA TRP A 245 29.01 26.59 10.23
C TRP A 245 29.56 26.07 8.91
N SER A 246 30.32 26.88 8.17
CA SER A 246 31.01 26.42 6.95
C SER A 246 32.26 25.63 7.30
N THR A 247 32.45 24.47 6.68
CA THR A 247 33.67 23.66 6.80
C THR A 247 34.89 24.32 6.16
N LYS A 248 34.70 25.24 5.22
CA LYS A 248 35.80 25.90 4.50
C LYS A 248 36.21 27.21 5.13
N SER A 249 35.25 28.06 5.51
CA SER A 249 35.56 29.36 6.11
C SER A 249 35.62 29.31 7.64
N HIS A 250 35.15 28.22 8.27
CA HIS A 250 35.09 28.06 9.72
C HIS A 250 34.26 29.18 10.38
N GLN A 251 33.24 29.69 9.68
CA GLN A 251 32.36 30.75 10.16
C GLN A 251 30.91 30.29 10.23
N GLN A 252 30.15 30.87 11.16
CA GLN A 252 28.72 30.65 11.29
C GLN A 252 27.97 31.10 10.03
N ILE A 253 27.06 30.24 9.59
CA ILE A 253 26.13 30.42 8.49
C ILE A 253 24.77 30.71 9.12
N GLY A 254 24.29 31.94 8.98
CA GLY A 254 22.93 32.31 9.37
C GLY A 254 22.66 32.49 10.84
N GLN A 255 21.38 32.72 11.13
CA GLN A 255 20.90 32.86 12.50
C GLN A 255 20.86 31.51 13.19
N ALA A 256 21.16 31.50 14.49
CA ALA A 256 21.04 30.30 15.31
C ALA A 256 19.56 29.87 15.39
N LEU A 257 19.30 28.58 15.22
CA LEU A 257 17.97 27.99 15.32
C LEU A 257 17.67 27.72 16.80
N GLU A 258 16.63 28.34 17.34
CA GLU A 258 16.35 28.33 18.78
C GLU A 258 15.36 27.23 19.18
N HIS A 259 15.70 26.50 20.24
CA HIS A 259 14.81 25.60 20.96
C HIS A 259 14.36 26.23 22.28
N THR A 260 13.24 25.72 22.81
CA THR A 260 12.74 26.10 24.14
C THR A 260 13.48 25.39 25.28
N ALA A 261 14.26 24.36 24.97
CA ALA A 261 14.98 23.51 25.91
C ALA A 261 16.36 23.12 25.35
N LEU A 262 17.19 22.48 26.19
CA LEU A 262 18.57 22.10 25.83
C LEU A 262 18.55 21.16 24.62
N VAL A 263 19.25 21.52 23.54
CA VAL A 263 19.41 20.64 22.37
C VAL A 263 20.46 19.60 22.72
N ILE A 264 20.09 18.32 22.59
CA ILE A 264 20.94 17.19 22.97
C ILE A 264 21.59 16.59 21.73
N PHE A 265 20.86 16.47 20.62
CA PHE A 265 21.35 15.79 19.43
C PHE A 265 20.91 16.50 18.16
N VAL A 266 21.74 16.39 17.12
CA VAL A 266 21.46 16.92 15.79
C VAL A 266 21.87 15.90 14.72
N ALA A 267 21.07 15.81 13.65
CA ALA A 267 21.36 14.97 12.49
C ALA A 267 20.99 15.72 11.21
N ILE A 268 21.78 15.53 10.15
CA ILE A 268 21.49 16.07 8.81
C ILE A 268 21.00 14.91 7.94
N SER A 269 19.98 15.16 7.14
CA SER A 269 19.47 14.22 6.15
C SER A 269 20.52 13.88 5.08
N PRO A 270 20.53 12.64 4.54
CA PRO A 270 21.50 12.23 3.53
C PRO A 270 21.50 13.08 2.26
N ASN A 271 20.35 13.61 1.86
CA ASN A 271 20.21 14.53 0.72
C ASN A 271 20.70 15.97 1.05
N GLY A 272 20.94 16.29 2.31
CA GLY A 272 21.43 17.60 2.76
C GLY A 272 20.36 18.69 2.81
N GLU A 273 19.08 18.34 2.72
CA GLU A 273 17.97 19.32 2.63
C GLU A 273 17.34 19.63 3.99
N LEU A 274 17.33 18.64 4.88
CA LEU A 274 16.69 18.71 6.19
C LEU A 274 17.69 18.48 7.33
N LEU A 275 17.43 19.15 8.45
CA LEU A 275 18.15 19.06 9.71
C LEU A 275 17.16 18.67 10.81
N ALA A 276 17.45 17.62 11.57
CA ALA A 276 16.67 17.20 12.72
C ALA A 276 17.41 17.50 14.01
N SER A 277 16.69 18.03 15.00
CA SER A 277 17.24 18.31 16.33
C SER A 277 16.31 17.81 17.43
N GLY A 278 16.91 17.12 18.41
CA GLY A 278 16.23 16.58 19.59
C GLY A 278 16.58 17.37 20.85
N ASP A 279 15.60 17.65 21.70
CA ASP A 279 15.80 18.42 22.94
C ASP A 279 15.49 17.66 24.23
N SER A 280 15.89 18.27 25.36
CA SER A 280 15.72 17.71 26.70
C SER A 280 14.27 17.63 27.18
N ALA A 281 13.34 18.34 26.53
CA ALA A 281 11.91 18.28 26.85
C ALA A 281 11.19 17.14 26.11
N GLY A 282 11.90 16.41 25.25
CA GLY A 282 11.34 15.32 24.46
C GLY A 282 10.76 15.78 23.12
N ASN A 283 11.17 16.95 22.63
CA ASN A 283 10.76 17.43 21.32
C ASN A 283 11.77 17.06 20.23
N LEU A 284 11.22 16.80 19.05
CA LEU A 284 11.92 16.76 17.78
C LEU A 284 11.50 18.00 16.98
N GLN A 285 12.48 18.72 16.43
CA GLN A 285 12.28 19.79 15.47
C GLN A 285 12.98 19.44 14.16
N LEU A 286 12.32 19.76 13.05
CA LEU A 286 12.83 19.56 11.70
C LEU A 286 12.96 20.93 11.05
N TRP A 287 14.13 21.20 10.49
CA TRP A 287 14.47 22.47 9.86
C TRP A 287 14.82 22.20 8.41
N SER A 288 14.23 22.99 7.52
CA SER A 288 14.73 23.07 6.15
C SER A 288 16.04 23.86 6.16
N ILE A 289 17.10 23.21 5.68
CA ILE A 289 18.42 23.82 5.57
C ILE A 289 18.36 24.96 4.55
N GLU A 290 17.58 24.81 3.49
CA GLU A 290 17.31 25.88 2.54
C GLU A 290 16.70 27.11 3.22
N ASN A 291 15.72 26.92 4.11
CA ASN A 291 15.11 28.03 4.86
C ASN A 291 16.06 28.64 5.89
N ALA A 292 16.85 27.83 6.57
CA ALA A 292 17.85 28.30 7.54
C ALA A 292 18.96 29.12 6.85
N VAL A 293 19.37 28.68 5.66
CA VAL A 293 20.38 29.35 4.82
C VAL A 293 19.79 30.56 4.08
N SER A 294 18.51 30.54 3.69
CA SER A 294 17.86 31.69 3.03
C SER A 294 17.60 32.85 3.99
N ALA A 295 17.24 32.56 5.24
CA ALA A 295 17.12 33.57 6.29
C ALA A 295 18.48 34.20 6.65
N ALA A 296 19.58 33.47 6.45
CA ALA A 296 20.95 33.91 6.70
C ALA A 296 21.48 34.92 5.67
N PHE A 297 21.18 34.67 4.39
CA PHE A 297 21.83 35.34 3.27
C PHE A 297 20.80 36.17 2.50
N GLY A 298 20.53 37.39 2.98
CA GLY A 298 19.74 38.40 2.26
C GLY A 298 20.34 38.88 0.94
N MET A 299 21.34 38.19 0.37
CA MET A 299 22.00 38.52 -0.89
C MET A 299 22.02 37.33 -1.86
N LYS A 300 21.46 37.53 -3.06
CA LYS A 300 21.37 36.55 -4.16
C LYS A 300 22.71 35.93 -4.60
N SER A 301 23.84 36.59 -4.33
CA SER A 301 25.18 36.17 -4.78
C SER A 301 25.77 34.99 -3.99
N SER A 302 25.41 34.81 -2.73
CA SER A 302 25.91 33.71 -1.89
C SER A 302 25.11 32.42 -2.11
N TYR A 303 23.86 32.54 -2.56
CA TYR A 303 22.95 31.43 -2.85
C TYR A 303 23.35 30.66 -4.12
N SER A 304 23.79 31.38 -5.16
CA SER A 304 24.32 30.77 -6.38
C SER A 304 25.62 30.01 -6.12
N ALA A 305 26.44 30.46 -5.16
CA ALA A 305 27.68 29.79 -4.79
C ALA A 305 27.45 28.43 -4.11
N TYR A 306 26.40 28.31 -3.30
CA TYR A 306 26.00 27.04 -2.67
C TYR A 306 25.59 25.99 -3.72
N PHE A 307 24.62 26.32 -4.58
CA PHE A 307 24.18 25.38 -5.63
C PHE A 307 25.29 25.04 -6.63
N ALA A 308 26.19 25.99 -6.91
CA ALA A 308 27.35 25.75 -7.76
C ALA A 308 28.32 24.75 -7.13
N TYR A 309 28.55 24.86 -5.82
CA TYR A 309 29.35 23.90 -5.08
C TYR A 309 28.70 22.52 -5.05
N CYS A 310 27.40 22.43 -4.72
CA CYS A 310 26.66 21.17 -4.68
C CYS A 310 26.71 20.45 -6.04
N SER A 311 26.49 21.19 -7.13
CA SER A 311 26.63 20.66 -8.49
C SER A 311 28.04 20.12 -8.74
N LYS A 312 29.09 20.84 -8.33
CA LYS A 312 30.50 20.43 -8.48
C LYS A 312 30.86 19.17 -7.67
N VAL A 313 30.35 19.03 -6.45
CA VAL A 313 30.55 17.83 -5.62
C VAL A 313 29.83 16.63 -6.23
N LYS A 314 28.58 16.82 -6.68
CA LYS A 314 27.80 15.77 -7.35
C LYS A 314 28.43 15.34 -8.67
N LEU A 315 29.04 16.26 -9.41
CA LEU A 315 29.89 15.94 -10.57
C LEU A 315 31.08 15.06 -10.21
N GLY A 316 31.76 15.35 -9.10
CA GLY A 316 32.88 14.53 -8.60
C GLY A 316 32.47 13.13 -8.12
N ARG A 317 31.18 12.94 -7.81
CA ARG A 317 30.58 11.65 -7.40
C ARG A 317 29.83 10.92 -8.52
N ASN A 318 29.95 11.39 -9.77
CA ASN A 318 29.26 10.84 -10.94
C ASN A 318 27.71 10.87 -10.87
N LEU A 319 27.13 11.75 -10.04
CA LEU A 319 25.68 11.94 -9.93
C LEU A 319 25.24 13.08 -10.87
N TYR A 320 25.28 12.81 -12.18
CA TYR A 320 25.17 13.86 -13.21
C TYR A 320 23.77 14.49 -13.33
N SER A 321 22.70 13.74 -13.04
CA SER A 321 21.31 14.23 -13.08
C SER A 321 21.04 15.24 -11.95
N GLU A 322 21.44 14.90 -10.72
CA GLU A 322 21.38 15.79 -9.56
C GLU A 322 22.31 17.00 -9.73
N ALA A 323 23.50 16.78 -10.29
CA ALA A 323 24.44 17.84 -10.60
C ALA A 323 23.86 18.83 -11.62
N LEU A 324 23.14 18.33 -12.63
CA LEU A 324 22.46 19.14 -13.64
C LEU A 324 21.33 19.97 -13.02
N SER A 325 20.49 19.37 -12.17
CA SER A 325 19.42 20.08 -11.46
C SER A 325 19.96 21.23 -10.60
N HIS A 326 21.06 21.00 -9.88
CA HIS A 326 21.71 22.06 -9.11
C HIS A 326 22.36 23.13 -9.99
N ALA A 327 22.96 22.75 -11.11
CA ALA A 327 23.50 23.71 -12.08
C ALA A 327 22.40 24.60 -12.69
N GLU A 328 21.21 24.04 -12.93
CA GLU A 328 20.04 24.78 -13.42
C GLU A 328 19.52 25.76 -12.37
N LYS A 329 19.44 25.36 -11.10
CA LYS A 329 19.13 26.29 -10.00
C LYS A 329 20.13 27.45 -9.90
N VAL A 330 21.44 27.23 -10.14
CA VAL A 330 22.43 28.32 -10.21
C VAL A 330 22.08 29.32 -11.32
N ILE A 331 21.66 28.83 -12.48
CA ILE A 331 21.29 29.64 -13.64
C ILE A 331 19.96 30.37 -13.37
N GLU A 332 18.98 29.74 -12.72
CA GLU A 332 17.73 30.39 -12.33
C GLU A 332 17.95 31.54 -11.35
N LEU A 333 18.82 31.33 -10.36
CA LEU A 333 19.14 32.33 -9.32
C LEU A 333 20.01 33.47 -9.86
N ASN A 334 20.90 33.16 -10.81
CA ASN A 334 21.71 34.15 -11.51
C ASN A 334 21.87 33.76 -12.99
N PRO A 335 20.97 34.24 -13.86
CA PRO A 335 20.99 33.92 -15.29
C PRO A 335 22.26 34.36 -16.03
N SER A 336 23.07 35.22 -15.42
CA SER A 336 24.35 35.71 -15.93
C SER A 336 25.56 34.93 -15.40
N SER A 337 25.34 33.87 -14.60
CA SER A 337 26.40 33.11 -13.93
C SER A 337 27.14 32.18 -14.89
N TYR A 338 28.36 32.57 -15.26
CA TYR A 338 29.27 31.73 -16.06
C TYR A 338 29.47 30.34 -15.45
N ILE A 339 29.63 30.28 -14.13
CA ILE A 339 29.85 29.03 -13.38
C ILE A 339 28.64 28.09 -13.50
N GLY A 340 27.41 28.62 -13.52
CA GLY A 340 26.20 27.80 -13.68
C GLY A 340 26.15 27.09 -15.03
N TYR A 341 26.47 27.81 -16.12
CA TYR A 341 26.54 27.23 -17.46
C TYR A 341 27.73 26.27 -17.64
N GLU A 342 28.88 26.56 -17.01
CA GLU A 342 30.04 25.68 -17.01
C GLU A 342 29.73 24.35 -16.30
N LEU A 343 29.08 24.39 -15.13
CA LEU A 343 28.67 23.20 -14.39
C LEU A 343 27.60 22.40 -15.13
N LYS A 344 26.63 23.09 -15.75
CA LYS A 344 25.64 22.45 -16.64
C LYS A 344 26.32 21.74 -17.80
N HIS A 345 27.28 22.39 -18.46
CA HIS A 345 28.04 21.78 -19.54
C HIS A 345 28.90 20.60 -19.05
N ALA A 346 29.55 20.71 -17.89
CA ALA A 346 30.34 19.64 -17.30
C ALA A 346 29.48 18.43 -16.91
N ALA A 347 28.26 18.65 -16.42
CA ALA A 347 27.31 17.59 -16.13
C ALA A 347 26.83 16.85 -17.38
N LEU A 348 26.47 17.61 -18.41
CA LEU A 348 26.06 17.06 -19.71
C LEU A 348 27.22 16.33 -20.41
N HIS A 349 28.42 16.88 -20.37
CA HIS A 349 29.61 16.29 -20.99
C HIS A 349 30.16 15.09 -20.19
N GLY A 350 30.03 15.11 -18.86
CA GLY A 350 30.31 13.96 -18.01
C GLY A 350 29.39 12.80 -18.36
N ALA A 351 28.08 13.05 -18.46
CA ALA A 351 27.11 12.06 -18.92
C ALA A 351 27.45 11.50 -20.32
N GLN A 352 27.92 12.33 -21.26
CA GLN A 352 28.36 11.87 -22.58
C GLN A 352 29.59 10.95 -22.55
N ARG A 353 30.59 11.22 -21.71
CA ARG A 353 31.75 10.32 -21.56
C ARG A 353 31.38 8.98 -20.91
N HIS A 354 30.33 8.94 -20.09
CA HIS A 354 29.78 7.71 -19.54
C HIS A 354 29.06 6.87 -20.60
N ASP A 355 28.34 7.50 -21.53
CA ASP A 355 27.78 6.80 -22.70
C ASP A 355 28.90 6.13 -23.54
N ASP A 356 30.08 6.75 -23.62
CA ASP A 356 31.24 6.17 -24.32
C ASP A 356 31.95 5.05 -23.51
N ALA A 357 31.98 5.15 -22.18
CA ALA A 357 32.49 4.10 -21.29
C ALA A 357 31.58 2.85 -21.33
N PHE A 358 30.25 3.04 -21.33
CA PHE A 358 29.26 1.97 -21.50
C PHE A 358 29.44 1.23 -22.83
N LYS A 359 29.64 1.97 -23.92
CA LYS A 359 29.97 1.38 -25.23
C LYS A 359 31.27 0.57 -25.18
N ALA A 360 32.31 1.08 -24.52
CA ALA A 360 33.58 0.37 -24.37
C ALA A 360 33.43 -0.92 -23.54
N PHE A 361 32.63 -0.90 -22.47
CA PHE A 361 32.34 -2.06 -21.62
C PHE A 361 31.52 -3.13 -22.37
N THR A 362 30.54 -2.72 -23.17
CA THR A 362 29.76 -3.61 -24.06
C THR A 362 30.68 -4.27 -25.11
N ILE A 363 31.62 -3.51 -25.67
CA ILE A 363 32.65 -4.05 -26.59
C ILE A 363 33.58 -5.03 -25.87
N MET A 364 33.92 -4.78 -24.60
CA MET A 364 34.74 -5.70 -23.80
C MET A 364 34.02 -7.02 -23.52
N LEU A 365 32.76 -6.98 -23.07
CA LEU A 365 31.96 -8.18 -22.77
C LEU A 365 31.72 -9.03 -24.03
N SER A 366 31.41 -8.41 -25.18
CA SER A 366 31.26 -9.14 -26.45
C SER A 366 32.55 -9.82 -26.93
N LYS A 367 33.73 -9.29 -26.56
CA LYS A 367 35.02 -9.93 -26.83
C LYS A 367 35.31 -11.09 -25.89
N LEU A 368 34.85 -11.02 -24.64
CA LEU A 368 34.95 -12.12 -23.67
C LEU A 368 34.05 -13.30 -24.06
N ASP A 369 32.84 -13.03 -24.58
CA ASP A 369 31.92 -14.07 -25.08
C ASP A 369 32.51 -14.87 -26.26
N ASN A 370 33.28 -14.19 -27.12
CA ASN A 370 33.88 -14.77 -28.33
C ASN A 370 35.33 -15.26 -28.13
N ALA A 371 35.89 -15.21 -26.92
CA ALA A 371 37.26 -15.65 -26.65
C ALA A 371 37.42 -17.16 -26.91
N LEU A 372 38.53 -17.59 -27.52
CA LEU A 372 38.79 -19.02 -27.80
C LEU A 372 39.26 -19.80 -26.56
N ASP A 373 39.72 -19.10 -25.53
CA ASP A 373 40.27 -19.67 -24.30
C ASP A 373 39.16 -19.93 -23.24
N PRO A 374 39.00 -21.18 -22.76
CA PRO A 374 38.01 -21.54 -21.74
C PRO A 374 38.18 -20.80 -20.40
N GLN A 375 39.41 -20.44 -20.00
CA GLN A 375 39.66 -19.72 -18.74
C GLN A 375 39.24 -18.25 -18.85
N ILE A 376 39.40 -17.64 -20.02
CA ILE A 376 38.93 -16.27 -20.30
C ILE A 376 37.40 -16.22 -20.35
N ARG A 377 36.75 -17.27 -20.88
CA ARG A 377 35.28 -17.40 -20.79
C ARG A 377 34.80 -17.60 -19.35
N GLN A 378 35.61 -18.15 -18.46
CA GLN A 378 35.23 -18.31 -17.05
C GLN A 378 35.10 -16.96 -16.33
N LEU A 379 35.87 -15.94 -16.75
CA LEU A 379 35.72 -14.55 -16.28
C LEU A 379 34.37 -13.94 -16.65
N ARG A 380 33.72 -14.43 -17.73
CA ARG A 380 32.37 -14.00 -18.13
C ARG A 380 31.30 -14.32 -17.08
N GLN A 381 31.45 -15.42 -16.34
CA GLN A 381 30.50 -15.85 -15.31
C GLN A 381 30.46 -14.92 -14.10
N GLN A 382 31.40 -13.96 -14.00
CA GLN A 382 31.48 -12.97 -12.93
C GLN A 382 30.72 -11.67 -13.25
N TYR A 383 30.21 -11.51 -14.49
CA TYR A 383 29.50 -10.31 -14.94
C TYR A 383 28.15 -10.69 -15.54
N ILE A 384 27.10 -9.94 -15.19
CA ILE A 384 25.76 -10.09 -15.77
C ILE A 384 25.78 -9.48 -17.17
N SER A 385 25.15 -10.15 -18.14
CA SER A 385 25.02 -9.61 -19.50
C SER A 385 24.12 -8.39 -19.51
N PRO A 386 24.44 -7.31 -20.25
CA PRO A 386 23.48 -6.25 -20.55
C PRO A 386 22.14 -6.80 -21.08
N SER A 387 22.17 -7.84 -21.91
CA SER A 387 20.97 -8.51 -22.44
C SER A 387 20.11 -9.18 -21.36
N GLU A 388 20.70 -9.74 -20.30
CA GLU A 388 19.95 -10.39 -19.22
C GLU A 388 19.25 -9.36 -18.32
N VAL A 389 19.88 -8.19 -18.12
CA VAL A 389 19.29 -7.05 -17.43
C VAL A 389 18.18 -6.44 -18.28
N GLU A 390 18.40 -6.25 -19.57
CA GLU A 390 17.38 -5.80 -20.52
C GLU A 390 16.18 -6.74 -20.55
N ASP A 391 16.41 -8.06 -20.55
CA ASP A 391 15.35 -9.06 -20.49
C ASP A 391 14.58 -8.99 -19.15
N ALA A 392 15.27 -8.74 -18.05
CA ALA A 392 14.62 -8.57 -16.74
C ALA A 392 13.81 -7.27 -16.65
N ILE A 393 14.34 -6.17 -17.20
CA ILE A 393 13.61 -4.90 -17.32
C ILE A 393 12.39 -5.09 -18.21
N ARG A 394 12.53 -5.74 -19.37
CA ARG A 394 11.42 -6.05 -20.28
C ARG A 394 10.35 -6.88 -19.59
N ARG A 395 10.71 -7.95 -18.86
CA ARG A 395 9.74 -8.72 -18.06
C ARG A 395 9.01 -7.88 -17.02
N ALA A 396 9.71 -6.97 -16.34
CA ALA A 396 9.08 -6.08 -15.36
C ALA A 396 8.14 -5.06 -16.03
N ILE A 397 8.52 -4.53 -17.20
CA ILE A 397 7.69 -3.64 -18.01
C ILE A 397 6.43 -4.37 -18.46
N ASP A 398 6.57 -5.57 -19.02
CA ASP A 398 5.44 -6.37 -19.51
C ASP A 398 4.46 -6.65 -18.35
N ALA A 399 4.96 -7.05 -17.18
CA ALA A 399 4.14 -7.26 -15.98
C ALA A 399 3.40 -5.99 -15.51
N GLN A 400 4.04 -4.81 -15.62
CA GLN A 400 3.42 -3.53 -15.27
C GLN A 400 2.37 -3.11 -16.31
N LEU A 401 2.64 -3.34 -17.60
CA LEU A 401 1.77 -2.93 -18.70
C LEU A 401 0.59 -3.87 -18.92
N ASP A 402 0.67 -5.13 -18.50
CA ASP A 402 -0.44 -6.10 -18.58
C ASP A 402 -1.71 -5.56 -17.89
N ASN A 403 -1.53 -4.88 -16.76
CA ASN A 403 -2.62 -4.28 -15.98
C ASN A 403 -2.87 -2.80 -16.32
N ALA A 404 -2.17 -2.23 -17.30
CA ALA A 404 -2.28 -0.81 -17.66
C ALA A 404 -3.22 -0.57 -18.84
N PRO A 405 -3.84 0.62 -18.94
CA PRO A 405 -4.57 1.03 -20.14
C PRO A 405 -3.73 0.93 -21.41
N PHE A 406 -4.37 0.65 -22.55
CA PHE A 406 -3.68 0.45 -23.82
C PHE A 406 -2.97 1.70 -24.35
N ARG A 407 -3.53 2.87 -24.06
CA ARG A 407 -2.99 4.18 -24.44
C ARG A 407 -3.05 5.11 -23.24
N LEU A 408 -1.98 5.87 -23.03
CA LEU A 408 -1.85 6.83 -21.93
C LEU A 408 -1.38 8.18 -22.47
N ILE A 409 -1.84 9.26 -21.85
CA ILE A 409 -1.38 10.60 -22.16
C ILE A 409 -0.07 10.84 -21.42
N ASN A 410 0.97 11.26 -22.15
CA ASN A 410 2.20 11.77 -21.54
C ASN A 410 1.93 13.16 -20.95
N THR A 411 2.00 13.31 -19.63
CA THR A 411 1.67 14.54 -18.91
C THR A 411 2.65 15.69 -19.19
N SER A 412 3.85 15.39 -19.69
CA SER A 412 4.84 16.41 -20.03
C SER A 412 4.64 16.95 -21.45
N THR A 413 4.38 16.06 -22.41
CA THR A 413 4.24 16.44 -23.82
C THR A 413 2.79 16.70 -24.24
N GLY A 414 1.82 16.19 -23.49
CA GLY A 414 0.40 16.25 -23.83
C GLY A 414 0.02 15.39 -25.04
N ARG A 415 0.84 14.39 -25.40
CA ARG A 415 0.56 13.44 -26.50
C ARG A 415 -0.03 12.14 -25.96
N LEU A 416 -0.93 11.55 -26.73
CA LEU A 416 -1.42 10.20 -26.48
C LEU A 416 -0.40 9.19 -26.99
N CYS A 417 0.04 8.28 -26.12
CA CYS A 417 1.08 7.29 -26.40
C CYS A 417 0.57 5.86 -26.24
N ASP A 418 0.90 5.00 -27.20
CA ASP A 418 0.69 3.56 -27.07
C ASP A 418 1.76 2.90 -26.18
N ARG A 419 1.65 1.59 -25.94
CA ARG A 419 2.62 0.85 -25.13
C ARG A 419 4.03 0.89 -25.72
N GLY A 420 4.17 0.86 -27.04
CA GLY A 420 5.47 0.90 -27.72
C GLY A 420 6.17 2.25 -27.53
N GLU A 421 5.44 3.34 -27.69
CA GLU A 421 5.93 4.70 -27.43
C GLU A 421 6.31 4.91 -25.97
N GLN A 422 5.55 4.35 -25.02
CA GLN A 422 5.89 4.39 -23.59
C GLN A 422 7.21 3.65 -23.30
N ILE A 423 7.39 2.47 -23.88
CA ILE A 423 8.62 1.67 -23.74
C ILE A 423 9.82 2.40 -24.33
N ASN A 424 9.66 2.99 -25.53
CA ASN A 424 10.72 3.77 -26.17
C ASN A 424 11.09 5.00 -25.33
N ALA A 425 10.09 5.71 -24.79
CA ALA A 425 10.34 6.86 -23.91
C ALA A 425 11.07 6.47 -22.61
N PHE A 426 10.81 5.27 -22.09
CA PHE A 426 11.56 4.73 -20.95
C PHE A 426 12.98 4.35 -21.35
N ALA A 427 13.18 3.66 -22.47
CA ALA A 427 14.50 3.28 -22.96
C ALA A 427 15.43 4.47 -23.22
N GLU A 428 14.87 5.62 -23.59
CA GLU A 428 15.61 6.88 -23.78
C GLU A 428 15.87 7.65 -22.46
N SER A 429 15.25 7.23 -21.36
CA SER A 429 15.26 7.96 -20.10
C SER A 429 16.55 7.77 -19.30
N THR A 430 16.85 8.70 -18.41
CA THR A 430 18.01 8.61 -17.51
C THR A 430 17.86 7.46 -16.53
N GLU A 431 16.64 7.17 -16.07
CA GLU A 431 16.34 6.08 -15.13
C GLU A 431 16.63 4.69 -15.75
N TYR A 432 16.30 4.48 -17.02
CA TYR A 432 16.64 3.22 -17.71
C TYR A 432 18.16 3.04 -17.84
N LYS A 433 18.88 4.12 -18.17
CA LYS A 433 20.34 4.12 -18.24
C LYS A 433 20.98 3.86 -16.87
N GLU A 434 20.46 4.46 -15.81
CA GLU A 434 20.90 4.23 -14.42
C GLU A 434 20.64 2.78 -13.98
N LEU A 435 19.49 2.20 -14.34
CA LEU A 435 19.19 0.79 -14.08
C LEU A 435 20.19 -0.13 -14.78
N LEU A 436 20.43 0.05 -16.07
CA LEU A 436 21.42 -0.75 -16.82
C LEU A 436 22.82 -0.66 -16.20
N HIS A 437 23.20 0.54 -15.73
CA HIS A 437 24.51 0.79 -15.14
C HIS A 437 24.68 0.18 -13.74
N SER A 438 23.62 0.11 -12.94
CA SER A 438 23.64 -0.45 -11.58
C SER A 438 24.03 -1.94 -11.51
N PHE A 439 23.99 -2.65 -12.65
CA PHE A 439 24.31 -4.08 -12.76
C PHE A 439 25.72 -4.37 -13.32
N GLU A 440 26.57 -3.35 -13.53
CA GLU A 440 27.93 -3.51 -14.07
C GLU A 440 28.95 -4.05 -13.04
N ILE A 441 28.61 -4.10 -11.74
CA ILE A 441 29.55 -4.49 -10.67
C ILE A 441 28.90 -5.55 -9.75
N HIS A 442 29.42 -6.78 -9.82
CA HIS A 442 29.21 -7.93 -8.92
C HIS A 442 28.05 -7.81 -7.91
N ALA A 443 26.82 -7.96 -8.37
CA ALA A 443 25.67 -8.16 -7.50
C ALA A 443 24.68 -9.15 -8.14
N PRO A 444 24.00 -10.02 -7.36
CA PRO A 444 22.88 -10.79 -7.89
C PRO A 444 21.82 -9.85 -8.45
N LEU A 445 21.14 -10.27 -9.53
CA LEU A 445 20.14 -9.47 -10.23
C LEU A 445 19.05 -9.02 -9.25
N GLN A 446 19.12 -7.75 -8.82
CA GLN A 446 18.20 -7.12 -7.88
C GLN A 446 16.88 -6.80 -8.58
N THR A 447 16.07 -7.83 -8.83
CA THR A 447 14.72 -7.74 -9.43
C THR A 447 13.83 -6.72 -8.71
N GLY A 448 14.02 -6.52 -7.40
CA GLY A 448 13.30 -5.51 -6.62
C GLY A 448 13.58 -4.07 -7.06
N LEU A 449 14.83 -3.71 -7.41
CA LEU A 449 15.17 -2.38 -7.90
C LEU A 449 14.58 -2.11 -9.28
N ILE A 450 14.67 -3.10 -10.18
CA ILE A 450 14.08 -3.04 -11.52
C ILE A 450 12.57 -2.83 -11.40
N LYS A 451 11.89 -3.66 -10.60
CA LYS A 451 10.45 -3.57 -10.38
C LYS A 451 10.07 -2.21 -9.80
N GLY A 452 10.77 -1.73 -8.77
CA GLY A 452 10.50 -0.42 -8.15
C GLY A 452 10.63 0.75 -9.13
N ALA A 453 11.70 0.76 -9.94
CA ALA A 453 11.93 1.82 -10.92
C ALA A 453 10.93 1.77 -12.08
N VAL A 454 10.62 0.57 -12.61
CA VAL A 454 9.60 0.38 -13.64
C VAL A 454 8.22 0.78 -13.13
N THR A 455 7.81 0.32 -11.94
CA THR A 455 6.52 0.70 -11.33
C THR A 455 6.43 2.21 -11.10
N LYS A 456 7.53 2.87 -10.69
CA LYS A 456 7.55 4.33 -10.54
C LYS A 456 7.42 5.06 -11.88
N TYR A 457 8.14 4.62 -12.90
CA TYR A 457 8.16 5.28 -14.21
C TYR A 457 6.84 5.10 -14.98
N PHE A 458 6.32 3.88 -15.00
CA PHE A 458 5.08 3.54 -15.70
C PHE A 458 3.82 3.77 -14.85
N GLY A 459 3.96 4.18 -13.59
CA GLY A 459 2.82 4.54 -12.74
C GLY A 459 1.98 5.64 -13.38
N TRP A 460 0.67 5.38 -13.51
CA TRP A 460 -0.26 6.28 -14.17
C TRP A 460 -1.32 6.84 -13.22
N VAL A 461 -1.82 8.03 -13.58
CA VAL A 461 -2.92 8.70 -12.88
C VAL A 461 -4.22 8.49 -13.65
N MET A 462 -5.28 8.10 -12.95
CA MET A 462 -6.62 7.96 -13.52
C MET A 462 -7.45 9.21 -13.24
N LEU A 463 -8.16 9.73 -14.24
CA LEU A 463 -9.20 10.74 -14.05
C LEU A 463 -10.56 10.06 -14.05
N SER A 464 -11.26 10.15 -12.93
CA SER A 464 -12.67 9.87 -12.77
C SER A 464 -13.43 11.19 -12.78
N HIS A 465 -14.41 11.35 -13.67
CA HIS A 465 -15.08 12.63 -13.85
C HIS A 465 -16.47 12.47 -14.46
N ARG A 466 -17.29 13.52 -14.42
CA ARG A 466 -18.51 13.57 -15.22
C ARG A 466 -18.19 13.99 -16.66
N TRP A 467 -18.77 13.29 -17.64
CA TRP A 467 -18.74 13.67 -19.05
C TRP A 467 -19.77 14.77 -19.36
N GLU A 468 -19.29 15.92 -19.82
CA GLU A 468 -20.14 17.02 -20.30
C GLU A 468 -20.44 16.88 -21.81
N ARG A 469 -21.54 17.50 -22.30
CA ARG A 469 -22.09 17.28 -23.67
C ARG A 469 -21.17 17.69 -24.86
N LYS A 470 -19.89 18.00 -24.64
CA LYS A 470 -18.89 18.45 -25.65
C LYS A 470 -17.43 18.01 -25.37
N GLU A 471 -17.22 16.91 -24.64
CA GLU A 471 -15.86 16.39 -24.34
C GLU A 471 -15.25 15.63 -25.52
N LEU A 472 -13.92 15.74 -25.68
CA LEU A 472 -13.15 15.11 -26.77
C LEU A 472 -12.87 13.65 -26.43
N GLY A 473 -13.10 12.73 -27.38
CA GLY A 473 -12.68 11.33 -27.25
C GLY A 473 -11.18 11.14 -27.50
N LEU A 474 -10.63 9.94 -27.22
CA LEU A 474 -9.22 9.65 -27.55
C LEU A 474 -8.94 9.79 -29.05
N HIS A 475 -9.89 9.40 -29.89
CA HIS A 475 -9.78 9.54 -31.34
C HIS A 475 -9.66 11.01 -31.79
N ASP A 476 -10.29 11.95 -31.07
CA ASP A 476 -10.23 13.38 -31.42
C ASP A 476 -8.88 14.02 -31.09
N ILE A 477 -8.17 13.47 -30.11
CA ILE A 477 -6.84 13.92 -29.68
C ILE A 477 -5.70 13.05 -30.24
N GLN A 478 -6.04 12.01 -31.01
CA GLN A 478 -5.07 11.20 -31.73
C GLN A 478 -4.23 12.11 -32.62
N ASP A 479 -2.90 12.00 -32.48
CA ASP A 479 -1.89 12.79 -33.18
C ASP A 479 -1.88 14.30 -32.88
N LYS A 480 -2.65 14.76 -31.89
CA LYS A 480 -2.65 16.15 -31.43
C LYS A 480 -1.87 16.30 -30.12
N VAL A 481 -1.38 17.51 -29.89
CA VAL A 481 -0.76 17.90 -28.63
C VAL A 481 -1.77 18.68 -27.80
N ILE A 482 -2.21 18.12 -26.66
CA ILE A 482 -3.26 18.70 -25.80
C ILE A 482 -2.94 20.16 -25.41
N TYR A 483 -1.67 20.46 -25.13
CA TYR A 483 -1.23 21.81 -24.77
C TYR A 483 -1.21 22.82 -25.92
N ALA A 484 -1.28 22.35 -27.17
CA ALA A 484 -1.36 23.20 -28.36
C ALA A 484 -2.80 23.51 -28.79
N LEU A 485 -3.79 22.89 -28.15
CA LEU A 485 -5.21 23.13 -28.42
C LEU A 485 -5.71 24.34 -27.62
N ASP A 486 -6.66 25.08 -28.19
CA ASP A 486 -7.25 26.25 -27.54
C ASP A 486 -7.89 25.87 -26.19
N PRO A 487 -7.57 26.59 -25.09
CA PRO A 487 -7.98 26.24 -23.74
C PRO A 487 -9.45 26.64 -23.48
N VAL A 488 -10.38 26.00 -24.18
CA VAL A 488 -11.83 26.26 -24.03
C VAL A 488 -12.53 25.00 -23.52
N GLY A 489 -13.27 25.15 -22.42
CA GLY A 489 -14.10 24.09 -21.84
C GLY A 489 -13.31 22.81 -21.51
N THR A 490 -13.51 21.79 -22.33
CA THR A 490 -13.09 20.39 -22.08
C THR A 490 -11.58 20.18 -22.28
N VAL A 491 -10.97 20.92 -23.20
CA VAL A 491 -9.50 20.95 -23.37
C VAL A 491 -8.82 21.49 -22.12
N MET A 492 -9.37 22.55 -21.52
CA MET A 492 -8.83 23.15 -20.30
C MET A 492 -8.87 22.18 -19.11
N LYS A 493 -9.96 21.41 -18.99
CA LYS A 493 -10.10 20.34 -17.98
C LYS A 493 -9.00 19.27 -18.13
N LEU A 494 -8.76 18.80 -19.36
CA LEU A 494 -7.72 17.81 -19.65
C LEU A 494 -6.29 18.38 -19.46
N GLN A 495 -6.05 19.62 -19.85
CA GLN A 495 -4.78 20.33 -19.62
C GLN A 495 -4.48 20.49 -18.13
N LYS A 496 -5.48 20.88 -17.32
CA LYS A 496 -5.36 20.97 -15.87
C LYS A 496 -5.12 19.60 -15.24
N PHE A 497 -5.85 18.58 -15.67
CA PHE A 497 -5.60 17.20 -15.23
C PHE A 497 -4.15 16.77 -15.46
N CYS A 498 -3.64 16.94 -16.69
CA CYS A 498 -2.25 16.58 -17.01
C CYS A 498 -1.25 17.37 -16.17
N LYS A 499 -1.55 18.65 -15.89
CA LYS A 499 -0.73 19.48 -14.99
C LYS A 499 -0.73 18.92 -13.57
N VAL A 500 -1.89 18.61 -13.00
CA VAL A 500 -1.99 18.05 -11.63
C VAL A 500 -1.30 16.70 -11.52
N ALA A 501 -1.48 15.81 -12.52
CA ALA A 501 -0.80 14.53 -12.56
C ALA A 501 0.74 14.68 -12.63
N ARG A 502 1.23 15.65 -13.41
CA ARG A 502 2.65 15.97 -13.49
C ARG A 502 3.20 16.56 -12.19
N ASP A 503 2.46 17.49 -11.57
CA ASP A 503 2.85 18.12 -10.30
C ASP A 503 2.87 17.07 -9.16
N ALA A 504 2.07 15.99 -9.27
CA ALA A 504 2.13 14.81 -8.41
C ALA A 504 3.27 13.83 -8.76
N GLY A 505 4.11 14.14 -9.75
CA GLY A 505 5.30 13.35 -10.12
C GLY A 505 5.05 12.22 -11.11
N HIS A 506 3.89 12.15 -11.75
CA HIS A 506 3.53 11.08 -12.70
C HIS A 506 3.65 11.53 -14.16
N ARG A 507 4.27 10.68 -14.98
CA ARG A 507 4.48 10.92 -16.43
C ARG A 507 3.28 10.51 -17.28
N TRP A 508 2.48 9.58 -16.79
CA TRP A 508 1.39 8.98 -17.56
C TRP A 508 0.05 9.25 -16.90
N ALA A 509 -0.95 9.55 -17.72
CA ALA A 509 -2.29 9.84 -17.25
C ALA A 509 -3.34 9.26 -18.21
N TRP A 510 -4.47 8.84 -17.65
CA TRP A 510 -5.61 8.31 -18.40
C TRP A 510 -6.88 9.05 -18.01
N SER A 511 -7.75 9.31 -18.98
CA SER A 511 -9.06 9.94 -18.78
C SER A 511 -10.15 8.91 -19.08
N ASP A 512 -11.14 8.82 -18.17
CA ASP A 512 -12.28 7.88 -18.07
C ASP A 512 -12.78 7.21 -19.37
N THR A 513 -13.47 6.08 -19.24
CA THR A 513 -14.11 5.21 -20.25
C THR A 513 -14.77 5.88 -21.45
N CYS A 514 -15.33 7.06 -21.28
CA CYS A 514 -15.87 7.84 -22.38
C CYS A 514 -14.82 8.22 -23.45
N CYS A 515 -13.55 8.11 -23.09
CA CYS A 515 -12.39 8.28 -23.96
C CYS A 515 -12.11 7.04 -24.82
N ILE A 516 -12.59 5.84 -24.46
CA ILE A 516 -12.40 4.60 -25.23
C ILE A 516 -12.97 4.79 -26.65
N ASP A 517 -12.24 4.34 -27.67
CA ASP A 517 -12.76 4.34 -29.03
C ASP A 517 -13.93 3.36 -29.17
N GLN A 518 -15.15 3.91 -29.09
CA GLN A 518 -16.39 3.13 -29.18
C GLN A 518 -16.57 2.43 -30.53
N ASN A 519 -15.79 2.80 -31.56
CA ASN A 519 -15.83 2.17 -32.88
C ASN A 519 -14.94 0.91 -32.95
N ASN A 520 -14.05 0.70 -31.97
CA ASN A 520 -13.19 -0.47 -31.89
C ASN A 520 -13.74 -1.48 -30.87
N HIS A 521 -14.54 -2.43 -31.35
CA HIS A 521 -15.17 -3.44 -30.50
C HIS A 521 -14.19 -4.24 -29.62
N VAL A 522 -12.96 -4.48 -30.09
CA VAL A 522 -11.94 -5.22 -29.32
C VAL A 522 -11.44 -4.38 -28.15
N GLU A 523 -11.14 -3.11 -28.41
CA GLU A 523 -10.67 -2.17 -27.39
C GLU A 523 -11.76 -1.89 -26.36
N VAL A 524 -13.01 -1.71 -26.80
CA VAL A 524 -14.18 -1.57 -25.91
C VAL A 524 -14.35 -2.80 -25.01
N GLN A 525 -14.34 -3.99 -25.60
CA GLN A 525 -14.47 -5.25 -24.86
C GLN A 525 -13.40 -5.37 -23.78
N GLN A 526 -12.14 -5.15 -24.13
CA GLN A 526 -11.03 -5.29 -23.19
C GLN A 526 -11.05 -4.18 -22.14
N SER A 527 -11.33 -2.94 -22.53
CA SER A 527 -11.35 -1.80 -21.61
C SER A 527 -12.45 -1.92 -20.54
N VAL A 528 -13.65 -2.36 -20.94
CA VAL A 528 -14.78 -2.54 -20.01
C VAL A 528 -14.48 -3.65 -19.00
N ASN A 529 -13.87 -4.76 -19.43
CA ASN A 529 -13.55 -5.87 -18.53
C ASN A 529 -12.31 -5.59 -17.65
N SER A 530 -11.39 -4.71 -18.07
CA SER A 530 -10.17 -4.40 -17.32
C SER A 530 -10.27 -3.15 -16.45
N MET A 531 -11.41 -2.46 -16.46
CA MET A 531 -11.55 -1.13 -15.88
C MET A 531 -11.26 -1.09 -14.37
N PHE A 532 -11.82 -2.02 -13.61
CA PHE A 532 -11.53 -2.15 -12.18
C PHE A 532 -10.04 -2.40 -11.94
N THR A 533 -9.42 -3.30 -12.71
CA THR A 533 -7.98 -3.57 -12.65
C THR A 533 -7.16 -2.31 -12.90
N TRP A 534 -7.53 -1.51 -13.91
CA TRP A 534 -6.84 -0.25 -14.23
C TRP A 534 -6.92 0.77 -13.10
N TYR A 535 -8.07 0.91 -12.45
CA TYR A 535 -8.21 1.76 -11.26
C TYR A 535 -7.43 1.19 -10.06
N HIS A 536 -7.46 -0.13 -9.85
CA HIS A 536 -6.79 -0.79 -8.73
C HIS A 536 -5.25 -0.69 -8.77
N TYR A 537 -4.67 -0.83 -9.96
CA TYR A 537 -3.21 -0.73 -10.17
C TYR A 537 -2.74 0.69 -10.51
N SER A 538 -3.65 1.67 -10.62
CA SER A 538 -3.27 3.06 -10.79
C SER A 538 -2.47 3.58 -9.60
N ALA A 539 -1.52 4.47 -9.87
CA ALA A 539 -0.72 5.09 -8.82
C ALA A 539 -1.52 6.13 -8.03
N LEU A 540 -2.46 6.80 -8.72
CA LEU A 540 -3.34 7.81 -8.15
C LEU A 540 -4.63 7.88 -8.96
N THR A 541 -5.78 7.95 -8.29
CA THR A 541 -7.06 8.29 -8.92
C THR A 541 -7.51 9.68 -8.49
N ILE A 542 -7.73 10.54 -9.48
CA ILE A 542 -8.26 11.89 -9.30
C ILE A 542 -9.74 11.86 -9.64
N VAL A 543 -10.59 12.22 -8.70
CA VAL A 543 -12.02 12.42 -8.91
C VAL A 543 -12.30 13.90 -9.08
N TYR A 544 -12.77 14.32 -10.25
CA TYR A 544 -13.11 15.70 -10.54
C TYR A 544 -14.61 15.96 -10.44
N LEU A 545 -15.00 16.70 -9.40
CA LEU A 545 -16.37 17.06 -9.06
C LEU A 545 -16.75 18.40 -9.70
N SER A 546 -17.13 18.36 -10.98
CA SER A 546 -17.48 19.56 -11.77
C SER A 546 -18.60 20.43 -11.17
N ASP A 547 -19.46 19.84 -10.35
CA ASP A 547 -20.65 20.46 -9.76
C ASP A 547 -20.47 20.88 -8.30
N VAL A 548 -19.31 20.58 -7.71
CA VAL A 548 -18.98 20.98 -6.34
C VAL A 548 -18.12 22.25 -6.38
N LEU A 549 -18.72 23.37 -5.95
CA LEU A 549 -18.05 24.66 -5.87
C LEU A 549 -17.05 24.72 -4.70
N PRO A 550 -16.03 25.60 -4.76
CA PRO A 550 -15.01 25.75 -3.71
C PRO A 550 -15.60 26.14 -2.34
N SER A 551 -16.70 26.91 -2.34
CA SER A 551 -17.39 27.35 -1.13
C SER A 551 -18.33 26.30 -0.51
N SER A 552 -18.41 25.11 -1.11
CA SER A 552 -19.29 24.03 -0.63
C SER A 552 -18.82 23.48 0.71
N LYS A 553 -19.77 23.24 1.62
CA LYS A 553 -19.53 22.61 2.93
C LYS A 553 -19.43 21.09 2.80
N SER A 554 -19.16 20.41 3.91
CA SER A 554 -19.37 18.95 4.06
C SER A 554 -20.78 18.56 3.57
N CYS A 555 -20.93 17.35 3.03
CA CYS A 555 -22.12 16.81 2.36
C CYS A 555 -22.29 17.17 0.88
N ALA A 556 -21.33 17.88 0.26
CA ALA A 556 -21.42 18.25 -1.15
C ALA A 556 -20.97 17.14 -2.12
N LEU A 557 -20.06 16.26 -1.70
CA LEU A 557 -19.67 15.06 -2.45
C LEU A 557 -20.85 14.07 -2.52
N ALA A 558 -21.56 13.87 -1.41
CA ALA A 558 -22.75 13.02 -1.33
C ALA A 558 -23.82 13.42 -2.36
N ASN A 559 -23.99 14.73 -2.57
CA ASN A 559 -24.97 15.30 -3.50
C ASN A 559 -24.43 15.52 -4.92
N SER A 560 -23.15 15.19 -5.18
CA SER A 560 -22.58 15.36 -6.51
C SER A 560 -23.20 14.38 -7.50
N ILE A 561 -23.48 14.87 -8.71
CA ILE A 561 -23.92 14.06 -9.86
C ILE A 561 -22.91 12.95 -10.16
N TRP A 562 -21.64 13.13 -9.83
CA TRP A 562 -20.65 12.07 -9.96
C TRP A 562 -21.05 10.85 -9.12
N ASN A 563 -21.49 11.05 -7.89
CA ASN A 563 -21.83 9.96 -6.97
C ASN A 563 -23.13 9.21 -7.36
N THR A 564 -23.96 9.78 -8.25
CA THR A 564 -25.20 9.13 -8.71
C THR A 564 -24.98 8.17 -9.89
N ARG A 565 -23.80 8.16 -10.51
CA ARG A 565 -23.51 7.35 -11.71
C ARG A 565 -23.21 5.90 -11.36
N GLY A 566 -23.63 4.96 -12.22
CA GLY A 566 -23.38 3.52 -12.05
C GLY A 566 -21.89 3.15 -12.05
N TRP A 567 -21.12 3.73 -12.98
CA TRP A 567 -19.69 3.46 -13.12
C TRP A 567 -18.84 3.85 -11.90
N THR A 568 -19.30 4.81 -11.10
CA THR A 568 -18.46 5.38 -10.04
C THR A 568 -18.22 4.43 -8.87
N VAL A 569 -19.02 3.37 -8.70
CA VAL A 569 -18.80 2.35 -7.65
C VAL A 569 -17.40 1.75 -7.74
N GLN A 570 -17.01 1.25 -8.92
CA GLN A 570 -15.67 0.71 -9.10
C GLN A 570 -14.59 1.81 -9.12
N GLU A 571 -14.92 3.03 -9.54
CA GLU A 571 -13.98 4.15 -9.60
C GLU A 571 -13.51 4.65 -8.22
N PHE A 572 -14.26 4.40 -7.14
CA PHE A 572 -13.79 4.65 -5.77
C PHE A 572 -13.50 3.38 -4.96
N LEU A 573 -14.11 2.23 -5.27
CA LEU A 573 -13.77 0.97 -4.60
C LEU A 573 -12.40 0.46 -5.03
N ALA A 574 -12.10 0.44 -6.33
CA ALA A 574 -10.90 -0.18 -6.86
C ALA A 574 -9.58 0.54 -6.47
N PRO A 575 -9.46 1.88 -6.54
CA PRO A 575 -8.18 2.55 -6.33
C PRO A 575 -7.65 2.39 -4.91
N LYS A 576 -6.32 2.30 -4.79
CA LYS A 576 -5.64 2.36 -3.48
C LYS A 576 -5.51 3.78 -2.97
N ILE A 577 -5.31 4.74 -3.88
CA ILE A 577 -5.14 6.16 -3.58
C ILE A 577 -6.15 6.96 -4.38
N ILE A 578 -6.97 7.77 -3.69
CA ILE A 578 -7.97 8.64 -4.31
C ILE A 578 -7.85 10.07 -3.81
N LEU A 579 -8.04 11.06 -4.67
CA LEU A 579 -8.13 12.47 -4.32
C LEU A 579 -9.34 13.11 -5.00
N PHE A 580 -10.20 13.74 -4.22
CA PHE A 580 -11.37 14.48 -4.70
C PHE A 580 -11.01 15.95 -4.93
N TYR A 581 -11.32 16.44 -6.13
CA TYR A 581 -11.09 17.81 -6.55
C TYR A 581 -12.42 18.50 -6.84
N GLN A 582 -12.53 19.77 -6.41
CA GLN A 582 -13.65 20.65 -6.69
C GLN A 582 -13.55 21.24 -8.09
N ALA A 583 -14.59 21.96 -8.53
CA ALA A 583 -14.71 22.50 -9.89
C ALA A 583 -13.57 23.46 -10.31
N ASP A 584 -12.86 24.08 -9.37
CA ASP A 584 -11.71 24.96 -9.64
C ASP A 584 -10.35 24.25 -9.57
N TRP A 585 -10.34 22.95 -9.25
CA TRP A 585 -9.17 22.10 -8.98
C TRP A 585 -8.50 22.32 -7.62
N THR A 586 -9.22 22.82 -6.61
CA THR A 586 -8.82 22.66 -5.20
C THR A 586 -9.22 21.30 -4.66
N LEU A 587 -8.53 20.83 -3.62
CA LEU A 587 -8.87 19.57 -2.94
C LEU A 587 -10.17 19.74 -2.15
N TYR A 588 -11.04 18.73 -2.21
CA TYR A 588 -12.30 18.73 -1.48
C TYR A 588 -12.07 18.91 0.03
N LEU A 589 -12.85 19.80 0.67
CA LEU A 589 -12.70 20.22 2.07
C LEU A 589 -11.33 20.83 2.41
N ASP A 590 -10.55 21.27 1.42
CA ASP A 590 -9.15 21.68 1.57
C ASP A 590 -8.27 20.58 2.23
N ASP A 591 -8.70 19.32 2.15
CA ASP A 591 -8.02 18.18 2.75
C ASP A 591 -6.76 17.84 1.94
N ARG A 592 -5.59 18.15 2.52
CA ARG A 592 -4.26 17.93 1.91
C ARG A 592 -3.65 16.56 2.23
N SER A 593 -4.44 15.62 2.77
CA SER A 593 -4.00 14.23 2.90
C SER A 593 -3.60 13.68 1.52
N CYS A 594 -2.58 12.82 1.51
CA CYS A 594 -2.11 12.20 0.27
C CYS A 594 -3.08 11.14 -0.28
N ASN A 595 -4.10 10.76 0.51
CA ASN A 595 -5.13 9.82 0.13
C ASN A 595 -6.43 10.14 0.89
N HIS A 596 -7.48 10.55 0.17
CA HIS A 596 -8.77 10.86 0.78
C HIS A 596 -9.48 9.62 1.34
N LYS A 597 -9.03 8.39 1.03
CA LYS A 597 -9.48 7.17 1.73
C LYS A 597 -9.10 7.14 3.22
N GLU A 598 -8.11 7.93 3.63
CA GLU A 598 -7.71 8.09 5.04
C GLU A 598 -8.53 9.18 5.76
N SER A 599 -9.30 9.98 5.01
CA SER A 599 -10.09 11.09 5.55
C SER A 599 -11.42 10.60 6.12
N VAL A 600 -11.56 10.67 7.44
CA VAL A 600 -12.79 10.27 8.15
C VAL A 600 -14.01 11.08 7.69
N ALA A 601 -13.83 12.36 7.39
CA ALA A 601 -14.92 13.22 6.93
C ALA A 601 -15.43 12.81 5.54
N ILE A 602 -14.52 12.61 4.59
CA ILE A 602 -14.86 12.26 3.20
C ILE A 602 -15.40 10.83 3.13
N MET A 603 -14.75 9.88 3.82
CA MET A 603 -15.22 8.49 3.85
C MET A 603 -16.54 8.33 4.59
N GLY A 604 -16.77 9.08 5.68
CA GLY A 604 -18.06 9.10 6.36
C GLY A 604 -19.18 9.63 5.46
N GLU A 605 -18.91 10.69 4.70
CA GLU A 605 -19.88 11.23 3.73
C GLU A 605 -20.18 10.25 2.57
N LEU A 606 -19.17 9.50 2.11
CA LEU A 606 -19.37 8.42 1.14
C LEU A 606 -20.14 7.24 1.73
N GLU A 607 -19.85 6.83 2.97
CA GLU A 607 -20.59 5.77 3.66
C GLU A 607 -22.08 6.15 3.81
N ASP A 608 -22.36 7.37 4.28
CA ASP A 608 -23.72 7.88 4.46
C ASP A 608 -24.50 7.97 3.15
N SER A 609 -23.82 8.35 2.05
CA SER A 609 -24.47 8.54 0.74
C SER A 609 -24.60 7.27 -0.08
N THR A 610 -23.64 6.35 0.02
CA THR A 610 -23.61 5.12 -0.79
C THR A 610 -24.14 3.90 -0.03
N GLY A 611 -24.19 3.95 1.29
CA GLY A 611 -24.50 2.81 2.15
C GLY A 611 -23.40 1.74 2.17
N ILE A 612 -22.21 2.05 1.64
CA ILE A 612 -21.04 1.16 1.65
C ILE A 612 -20.25 1.45 2.92
N ASN A 613 -20.01 0.41 3.72
CA ASN A 613 -19.24 0.59 4.94
C ASN A 613 -17.85 1.17 4.67
N ALA A 614 -17.36 2.08 5.51
CA ALA A 614 -16.05 2.71 5.32
C ALA A 614 -14.89 1.70 5.19
N ARG A 615 -14.97 0.53 5.85
CA ARG A 615 -13.96 -0.53 5.67
C ARG A 615 -13.99 -1.14 4.27
N ALA A 616 -15.19 -1.35 3.72
CA ALA A 616 -15.34 -1.82 2.35
C ALA A 616 -14.85 -0.75 1.36
N LEU A 617 -15.03 0.54 1.63
CA LEU A 617 -14.47 1.61 0.77
C LEU A 617 -12.93 1.55 0.68
N VAL A 618 -12.25 1.04 1.71
CA VAL A 618 -10.78 1.00 1.77
C VAL A 618 -10.21 -0.35 1.32
N ASP A 619 -10.77 -1.46 1.79
CA ASP A 619 -10.21 -2.81 1.66
C ASP A 619 -11.02 -3.75 0.75
N PHE A 620 -11.83 -3.19 -0.17
CA PHE A 620 -12.62 -4.01 -1.10
C PHE A 620 -11.75 -4.86 -2.02
N HIS A 621 -12.13 -6.13 -2.14
CA HIS A 621 -11.59 -7.07 -3.13
C HIS A 621 -12.75 -7.70 -3.91
N PRO A 622 -12.67 -7.85 -5.25
CA PRO A 622 -13.75 -8.44 -6.05
C PRO A 622 -14.21 -9.83 -5.59
N GLY A 623 -13.28 -10.62 -5.04
CA GLY A 623 -13.55 -11.94 -4.46
C GLY A 623 -14.34 -11.93 -3.15
N THR A 624 -14.63 -10.75 -2.58
CA THR A 624 -15.55 -10.62 -1.42
C THR A 624 -16.92 -11.20 -1.76
N ARG A 625 -17.46 -12.00 -0.85
CA ARG A 625 -18.77 -12.66 -0.99
C ARG A 625 -19.89 -11.70 -0.61
N ASP A 626 -21.14 -12.14 -0.75
CA ASP A 626 -22.35 -11.32 -0.61
C ASP A 626 -22.67 -10.52 -1.88
N ALA A 627 -23.07 -11.27 -2.92
CA ALA A 627 -23.52 -10.69 -4.17
C ALA A 627 -24.70 -9.73 -3.98
N ARG A 628 -25.60 -10.00 -3.04
CA ARG A 628 -26.74 -9.11 -2.75
C ARG A 628 -26.28 -7.75 -2.27
N GLU A 629 -25.37 -7.70 -1.31
CA GLU A 629 -24.85 -6.45 -0.76
C GLU A 629 -24.15 -5.62 -1.85
N LYS A 630 -23.29 -6.25 -2.65
CA LYS A 630 -22.61 -5.57 -3.78
C LYS A 630 -23.59 -5.03 -4.82
N LEU A 631 -24.65 -5.78 -5.16
CA LEU A 631 -25.71 -5.32 -6.06
C LEU A 631 -26.48 -4.12 -5.48
N ARG A 632 -26.67 -4.09 -4.15
CA ARG A 632 -27.33 -2.98 -3.45
C ARG A 632 -26.50 -1.69 -3.46
N TRP A 633 -25.18 -1.76 -3.42
CA TRP A 633 -24.33 -0.57 -3.56
C TRP A 633 -24.50 0.16 -4.89
N ALA A 634 -24.90 -0.59 -5.93
CA ALA A 634 -25.14 -0.07 -7.26
C ALA A 634 -26.63 0.21 -7.57
N SER A 635 -27.56 -0.21 -6.72
CA SER A 635 -28.99 -0.24 -7.06
C SER A 635 -29.67 1.12 -7.15
N ASN A 636 -29.09 2.16 -6.53
CA ASN A 636 -29.58 3.55 -6.58
C ASN A 636 -28.88 4.41 -7.63
N ARG A 637 -28.11 3.80 -8.54
CA ARG A 637 -27.24 4.53 -9.47
C ARG A 637 -27.77 4.51 -10.89
N ASP A 638 -27.55 5.62 -11.58
CA ASP A 638 -28.02 5.86 -12.93
C ASP A 638 -26.96 5.50 -13.98
N THR A 639 -27.40 4.85 -15.05
CA THR A 639 -26.57 4.56 -16.23
C THR A 639 -27.13 5.24 -17.46
N THR A 640 -26.24 5.67 -18.36
CA THR A 640 -26.66 6.37 -19.60
C THR A 640 -27.20 5.39 -20.63
N ARG A 641 -26.54 4.24 -20.80
CA ARG A 641 -27.05 3.13 -21.60
C ARG A 641 -27.71 2.08 -20.70
N GLU A 642 -28.61 1.31 -21.28
CA GLU A 642 -29.43 0.33 -20.55
C GLU A 642 -28.59 -0.83 -19.98
N GLU A 643 -27.60 -1.27 -20.75
CA GLU A 643 -26.70 -2.39 -20.53
C GLU A 643 -25.54 -2.06 -19.58
N ASP A 644 -25.19 -0.78 -19.43
CA ASP A 644 -24.12 -0.31 -18.54
C ASP A 644 -24.40 -0.64 -17.07
N ILE A 645 -25.67 -0.90 -16.72
CA ILE A 645 -26.09 -1.36 -15.39
C ILE A 645 -25.43 -2.68 -14.99
N ALA A 646 -25.11 -3.52 -15.98
CA ALA A 646 -24.38 -4.77 -15.78
C ALA A 646 -22.87 -4.54 -15.97
N TYR A 647 -22.47 -3.76 -16.98
CA TYR A 647 -21.06 -3.62 -17.34
C TYR A 647 -20.25 -2.87 -16.29
N SER A 648 -20.85 -1.91 -15.59
CA SER A 648 -20.24 -1.21 -14.45
C SER A 648 -19.93 -2.12 -13.26
N LEU A 649 -20.46 -3.34 -13.25
CA LEU A 649 -20.28 -4.30 -12.17
C LEU A 649 -19.30 -5.42 -12.50
N PHE A 650 -18.80 -5.50 -13.75
CA PHE A 650 -17.94 -6.61 -14.17
C PHE A 650 -16.72 -6.78 -13.25
N GLY A 651 -16.01 -5.68 -12.98
CA GLY A 651 -14.85 -5.72 -12.10
C GLY A 651 -15.16 -5.88 -10.60
N ILE A 652 -16.34 -5.45 -10.14
CA ILE A 652 -16.80 -5.65 -8.74
C ILE A 652 -17.02 -7.14 -8.44
N PHE A 653 -17.38 -7.91 -9.46
CA PHE A 653 -17.63 -9.35 -9.36
C PHE A 653 -16.52 -10.21 -9.94
N ASP A 654 -15.44 -9.61 -10.45
CA ASP A 654 -14.35 -10.30 -11.14
C ASP A 654 -14.85 -11.21 -12.28
N VAL A 655 -15.80 -10.70 -13.08
CA VAL A 655 -16.38 -11.44 -14.20
C VAL A 655 -15.87 -10.88 -15.53
N ASN A 656 -15.60 -11.77 -16.47
CA ASN A 656 -15.25 -11.42 -17.84
C ASN A 656 -16.37 -11.84 -18.79
N LEU A 657 -17.13 -10.87 -19.28
CA LEU A 657 -18.31 -11.11 -20.10
C LEU A 657 -18.26 -10.34 -21.43
N PRO A 658 -18.85 -10.88 -22.51
CA PRO A 658 -19.02 -10.14 -23.76
C PRO A 658 -19.81 -8.84 -23.55
N VAL A 659 -19.30 -7.76 -24.12
CA VAL A 659 -19.88 -6.42 -24.17
C VAL A 659 -20.70 -6.33 -25.45
N ILE A 660 -22.01 -6.29 -25.31
CA ILE A 660 -22.99 -6.25 -26.40
C ILE A 660 -23.79 -4.96 -26.26
N TYR A 661 -23.30 -3.87 -26.84
CA TYR A 661 -24.05 -2.62 -26.86
C TYR A 661 -25.28 -2.75 -27.75
N GLY A 662 -26.44 -2.27 -27.28
CA GLY A 662 -27.75 -2.38 -27.91
C GLY A 662 -28.61 -3.55 -27.43
N GLU A 663 -28.16 -4.35 -26.47
CA GLU A 663 -29.03 -5.33 -25.82
C GLU A 663 -29.89 -4.70 -24.71
N LYS A 664 -31.04 -5.31 -24.41
CA LYS A 664 -31.93 -4.82 -23.35
C LYS A 664 -31.30 -4.97 -21.96
N ARG A 665 -31.58 -4.02 -21.07
CA ARG A 665 -31.06 -4.02 -19.68
C ARG A 665 -31.27 -5.35 -18.93
N GLN A 666 -32.44 -5.97 -19.08
CA GLN A 666 -32.81 -7.21 -18.39
C GLN A 666 -31.95 -8.40 -18.84
N LYS A 667 -31.49 -8.37 -20.09
CA LYS A 667 -30.63 -9.40 -20.67
C LYS A 667 -29.19 -9.23 -20.21
N ALA A 668 -28.67 -8.00 -20.25
CA ALA A 668 -27.34 -7.68 -19.74
C ALA A 668 -27.21 -8.04 -18.25
N LEU A 669 -28.17 -7.60 -17.42
CA LEU A 669 -28.22 -7.93 -15.99
C LEU A 669 -28.38 -9.43 -15.77
N GLY A 670 -29.24 -10.10 -16.55
CA GLY A 670 -29.41 -11.55 -16.48
C GLY A 670 -28.11 -12.34 -16.74
N ARG A 671 -27.34 -11.94 -17.76
CA ARG A 671 -26.02 -12.55 -18.06
C ARG A 671 -25.04 -12.37 -16.91
N LEU A 672 -24.98 -11.16 -16.35
CA LEU A 672 -24.13 -10.86 -15.19
C LEU A 672 -24.49 -11.74 -13.99
N LEU A 673 -25.76 -11.77 -13.59
CA LEU A 673 -26.21 -12.52 -12.41
C LEU A 673 -26.02 -14.03 -12.60
N GLN A 674 -26.23 -14.55 -13.81
CA GLN A 674 -25.91 -15.91 -14.17
C GLN A 674 -24.41 -16.20 -13.95
N GLU A 675 -23.53 -15.32 -14.41
CA GLU A 675 -22.08 -15.49 -14.28
C GLU A 675 -21.62 -15.38 -12.82
N ILE A 676 -22.18 -14.45 -12.04
CA ILE A 676 -21.91 -14.32 -10.60
C ILE A 676 -22.20 -15.65 -9.89
N ILE A 677 -23.38 -16.23 -10.14
CA ILE A 677 -23.77 -17.49 -9.51
C ILE A 677 -22.89 -18.65 -10.00
N ALA A 678 -22.57 -18.70 -11.30
CA ALA A 678 -21.73 -19.74 -11.88
C ALA A 678 -20.27 -19.69 -11.37
N HIS A 679 -19.71 -18.49 -11.24
CA HIS A 679 -18.32 -18.26 -10.84
C HIS A 679 -18.12 -18.39 -9.33
N SER A 680 -18.98 -17.73 -8.53
CA SER A 680 -18.82 -17.66 -7.07
C SER A 680 -19.61 -18.72 -6.28
N GLY A 681 -20.63 -19.33 -6.90
CA GLY A 681 -21.60 -20.18 -6.22
C GLY A 681 -22.49 -19.42 -5.23
N ASP A 682 -22.41 -18.08 -5.19
CA ASP A 682 -23.17 -17.23 -4.28
C ASP A 682 -24.60 -17.05 -4.78
N ILE A 683 -25.56 -17.61 -4.04
CA ILE A 683 -26.99 -17.54 -4.35
C ILE A 683 -27.70 -16.35 -3.72
N THR A 684 -27.00 -15.49 -2.97
CA THR A 684 -27.59 -14.29 -2.34
C THR A 684 -28.18 -13.34 -3.37
N ALA A 685 -27.65 -13.33 -4.59
CA ALA A 685 -28.22 -12.62 -5.73
C ALA A 685 -29.69 -13.01 -6.04
N LEU A 686 -30.18 -14.17 -5.58
CA LEU A 686 -31.58 -14.58 -5.78
C LEU A 686 -32.55 -13.96 -4.77
N ASP A 687 -32.03 -13.28 -3.75
CA ASP A 687 -32.81 -12.69 -2.68
C ASP A 687 -33.12 -11.22 -3.00
N TRP A 688 -34.18 -11.00 -3.79
CA TRP A 688 -34.62 -9.70 -4.28
C TRP A 688 -36.15 -9.58 -4.30
N VAL A 689 -36.67 -8.35 -4.40
CA VAL A 689 -38.11 -8.06 -4.44
C VAL A 689 -38.48 -7.27 -5.70
N GLY A 690 -39.57 -7.63 -6.38
CA GLY A 690 -40.12 -6.89 -7.52
C GLY A 690 -40.52 -7.78 -8.71
N GLN A 691 -40.45 -7.22 -9.91
CA GLN A 691 -40.75 -7.93 -11.16
C GLN A 691 -39.58 -8.80 -11.66
N SER A 692 -39.90 -10.01 -12.11
CA SER A 692 -38.89 -10.92 -12.67
C SER A 692 -38.50 -10.55 -14.09
N SER A 693 -37.25 -10.87 -14.44
CA SER A 693 -36.70 -10.71 -15.77
C SER A 693 -37.30 -11.70 -16.76
N ASN A 694 -37.41 -11.28 -18.03
CA ASN A 694 -37.68 -12.18 -19.15
C ASN A 694 -36.47 -13.07 -19.51
N PHE A 695 -35.30 -12.80 -18.93
CA PHE A 695 -34.09 -13.61 -19.13
C PHE A 695 -34.17 -14.93 -18.35
N ASN A 696 -34.52 -14.85 -17.06
CA ASN A 696 -34.77 -15.98 -16.18
C ASN A 696 -35.72 -15.50 -15.06
N SER A 697 -36.73 -16.29 -14.75
CA SER A 697 -37.80 -15.87 -13.83
C SER A 697 -37.37 -15.75 -12.36
N CYS A 698 -36.23 -16.32 -11.99
CA CYS A 698 -35.61 -16.17 -10.66
C CYS A 698 -34.73 -14.93 -10.51
N LEU A 699 -34.46 -14.19 -11.59
CA LEU A 699 -33.64 -12.99 -11.59
C LEU A 699 -34.51 -11.72 -11.72
N PRO A 700 -34.10 -10.59 -11.14
CA PRO A 700 -34.86 -9.35 -11.23
C PRO A 700 -34.78 -8.75 -12.63
N ALA A 701 -35.85 -8.08 -13.03
CA ALA A 701 -35.85 -7.27 -14.25
C ALA A 701 -34.94 -6.02 -14.13
N GLU A 702 -34.78 -5.50 -12.90
CA GLU A 702 -34.06 -4.26 -12.63
C GLU A 702 -33.20 -4.36 -11.36
N ILE A 703 -32.09 -3.61 -11.33
CA ILE A 703 -31.16 -3.64 -10.19
C ILE A 703 -31.75 -3.00 -8.92
N TYR A 704 -32.71 -2.07 -9.04
CA TYR A 704 -33.32 -1.39 -7.88
C TYR A 704 -34.01 -2.37 -6.92
N SER A 705 -34.35 -3.57 -7.40
CA SER A 705 -34.94 -4.65 -6.61
C SER A 705 -34.10 -5.06 -5.39
N TYR A 706 -32.80 -4.75 -5.37
CA TYR A 706 -31.91 -5.02 -4.25
C TYR A 706 -31.85 -3.89 -3.21
N ASN A 707 -32.56 -2.77 -3.42
CA ASN A 707 -32.61 -1.67 -2.44
C ASN A 707 -33.19 -2.09 -1.09
N ALA A 708 -34.12 -3.05 -1.11
CA ALA A 708 -34.72 -3.59 0.10
C ALA A 708 -33.64 -4.21 0.99
N LEU A 709 -33.57 -3.75 2.24
CA LEU A 709 -32.72 -4.35 3.27
C LEU A 709 -32.98 -5.86 3.34
N PRO A 710 -31.94 -6.69 3.44
CA PRO A 710 -32.13 -8.12 3.64
C PRO A 710 -32.97 -8.35 4.91
N CYS A 711 -33.92 -9.27 4.85
CA CYS A 711 -34.60 -9.77 6.05
C CYS A 711 -33.61 -10.61 6.87
N THR A 712 -32.69 -9.94 7.56
CA THR A 712 -31.69 -10.56 8.43
C THR A 712 -32.17 -10.43 9.86
N LEU A 713 -32.48 -11.58 10.48
CA LEU A 713 -32.52 -11.67 11.94
C LEU A 713 -31.08 -11.82 12.43
N PRO A 714 -30.73 -11.25 13.59
CA PRO A 714 -29.36 -11.29 14.09
C PRO A 714 -28.89 -12.76 14.19
N PRO A 715 -27.65 -13.07 13.76
CA PRO A 715 -27.11 -14.40 13.90
C PRO A 715 -27.10 -14.81 15.38
N LEU A 716 -27.34 -16.09 15.67
CA LEU A 716 -27.19 -16.62 17.04
C LEU A 716 -25.77 -16.32 17.53
N SER A 717 -25.66 -15.79 18.74
CA SER A 717 -24.35 -15.66 19.40
C SER A 717 -23.70 -17.04 19.57
N GLU A 718 -22.37 -17.09 19.66
CA GLU A 718 -21.65 -18.37 19.83
C GLU A 718 -22.12 -19.12 21.09
N ASP A 719 -22.49 -18.39 22.14
CA ASP A 719 -23.07 -18.94 23.37
C ASP A 719 -24.45 -19.58 23.12
N GLU A 720 -25.34 -18.91 22.39
CA GLU A 720 -26.67 -19.46 22.03
C GLU A 720 -26.56 -20.64 21.06
N MET A 721 -25.60 -20.58 20.13
CA MET A 721 -25.27 -21.68 19.23
C MET A 721 -24.83 -22.90 20.02
N GLN A 722 -23.92 -22.72 20.99
CA GLN A 722 -23.40 -23.81 21.81
C GLN A 722 -24.48 -24.40 22.74
N ILE A 723 -25.37 -23.57 23.29
CA ILE A 723 -26.54 -24.03 24.07
C ILE A 723 -27.47 -24.87 23.19
N SER A 724 -27.74 -24.42 21.96
CA SER A 724 -28.64 -25.11 21.01
C SER A 724 -28.05 -26.44 20.54
N VAL A 725 -26.75 -26.47 20.23
CA VAL A 725 -26.02 -27.71 19.90
C VAL A 725 -26.05 -28.70 21.06
N SER A 726 -25.84 -28.22 22.29
CA SER A 726 -25.88 -29.06 23.51
C SER A 726 -27.26 -29.67 23.76
N ARG A 727 -28.34 -28.93 23.46
CA ARG A 727 -29.71 -29.43 23.52
C ARG A 727 -29.98 -30.50 22.45
N LEU A 728 -29.55 -30.26 21.21
CA LEU A 728 -29.74 -31.21 20.10
C LEU A 728 -28.94 -32.51 20.28
N ARG A 729 -27.75 -32.43 20.89
CA ARG A 729 -26.91 -33.59 21.23
C ARG A 729 -27.64 -34.60 22.13
N ASN A 730 -28.64 -34.16 22.90
CA ASN A 730 -29.46 -35.02 23.76
C ASN A 730 -30.70 -35.61 23.06
N ILE A 731 -31.06 -35.11 21.86
CA ILE A 731 -32.33 -35.42 21.17
C ILE A 731 -32.07 -36.21 19.87
N VAL A 732 -31.01 -35.88 19.14
CA VAL A 732 -30.69 -36.45 17.82
C VAL A 732 -29.53 -37.43 17.96
N ALA A 733 -29.74 -38.70 17.58
CA ALA A 733 -28.63 -39.66 17.46
C ALA A 733 -27.64 -39.18 16.37
N GLY A 734 -26.35 -39.52 16.47
CA GLY A 734 -25.34 -39.00 15.52
C GLY A 734 -25.54 -39.42 14.06
N GLU A 735 -26.12 -40.59 13.79
CA GLU A 735 -26.22 -41.15 12.43
C GLU A 735 -27.10 -40.32 11.44
N PRO A 736 -28.30 -39.83 11.79
CA PRO A 736 -29.10 -38.99 10.89
C PRO A 736 -28.46 -37.63 10.57
N ALA A 737 -27.78 -37.01 11.54
CA ALA A 737 -27.12 -35.72 11.34
C ALA A 737 -25.93 -35.85 10.37
N SER A 738 -25.14 -36.92 10.54
CA SER A 738 -24.02 -37.24 9.65
C SER A 738 -24.45 -37.59 8.23
N LYS A 739 -25.55 -38.37 8.10
CA LYS A 739 -26.15 -38.67 6.79
C LYS A 739 -26.64 -37.42 6.08
N LEU A 740 -27.29 -36.50 6.81
CA LEU A 740 -27.75 -35.22 6.26
C LEU A 740 -26.56 -34.36 5.80
N TYR A 741 -25.53 -34.22 6.65
CA TYR A 741 -24.32 -33.47 6.32
C TYR A 741 -23.65 -34.00 5.06
N THR A 742 -23.39 -35.31 5.01
CA THR A 742 -22.77 -35.97 3.84
C THR A 742 -23.61 -35.81 2.58
N THR A 743 -24.95 -35.86 2.69
CA THR A 743 -25.84 -35.66 1.54
C THR A 743 -25.74 -34.22 1.03
N LEU A 744 -25.79 -33.23 1.92
CA LEU A 744 -25.73 -31.81 1.58
C LEU A 744 -24.36 -31.35 1.08
N GLU A 745 -23.29 -31.96 1.60
CA GLU A 745 -21.90 -31.72 1.16
C GLU A 745 -21.67 -32.22 -0.28
N ASN A 746 -22.26 -33.36 -0.64
CA ASN A 746 -22.13 -33.93 -1.98
C ASN A 746 -23.07 -33.31 -3.04
N LEU A 747 -23.90 -32.32 -2.66
CA LEU A 747 -24.75 -31.63 -3.62
C LEU A 747 -23.94 -30.77 -4.58
N SER A 748 -24.32 -30.80 -5.86
CA SER A 748 -23.74 -29.91 -6.87
C SER A 748 -24.06 -28.45 -6.56
N VAL A 749 -23.06 -27.57 -6.74
CA VAL A 749 -23.23 -26.10 -6.72
C VAL A 749 -24.33 -25.68 -7.72
N PRO A 750 -25.13 -24.63 -7.44
CA PRO A 750 -26.06 -24.07 -8.40
C PRO A 750 -25.41 -23.83 -9.77
N ARG A 751 -26.10 -24.19 -10.85
CA ARG A 751 -25.57 -24.06 -12.22
C ARG A 751 -26.58 -23.38 -13.11
N PHE A 752 -26.07 -22.52 -13.98
CA PHE A 752 -26.83 -21.99 -15.10
C PHE A 752 -26.45 -22.69 -16.40
N SER A 753 -27.45 -23.06 -17.19
CA SER A 753 -27.24 -23.57 -18.55
C SER A 753 -28.39 -23.10 -19.44
N ASN A 754 -28.08 -22.47 -20.58
CA ASN A 754 -29.08 -21.95 -21.53
C ASN A 754 -30.16 -21.07 -20.87
N ALA A 755 -29.74 -20.13 -20.01
CA ALA A 755 -30.61 -19.28 -19.20
C ALA A 755 -31.56 -20.02 -18.23
N ARG A 756 -31.30 -21.30 -17.95
CA ARG A 756 -32.01 -22.09 -16.93
C ARG A 756 -31.16 -22.28 -15.69
N LEU A 757 -31.76 -22.12 -14.52
CA LEU A 757 -31.11 -22.31 -13.23
C LEU A 757 -31.40 -23.71 -12.68
N GLN A 758 -30.36 -24.48 -12.41
CA GLN A 758 -30.41 -25.70 -11.61
C GLN A 758 -30.01 -25.35 -10.18
N LEU A 759 -30.99 -25.33 -9.27
CA LEU A 759 -30.81 -24.92 -7.88
C LEU A 759 -31.03 -26.11 -6.95
N PRO A 760 -30.01 -26.57 -6.21
CA PRO A 760 -30.22 -27.52 -5.12
C PRO A 760 -31.00 -26.83 -4.00
N CYS A 761 -31.98 -27.51 -3.44
CA CYS A 761 -32.84 -26.95 -2.42
C CYS A 761 -33.27 -27.98 -1.37
N ILE A 762 -33.64 -27.47 -0.20
CA ILE A 762 -34.36 -28.22 0.83
C ILE A 762 -35.85 -27.87 0.71
N ALA A 763 -36.68 -28.89 0.52
CA ALA A 763 -38.10 -28.76 0.25
C ALA A 763 -38.95 -29.19 1.46
N PHE A 764 -39.94 -28.38 1.79
CA PHE A 764 -40.88 -28.59 2.89
C PHE A 764 -42.31 -28.60 2.33
N PRO A 765 -43.00 -29.76 2.30
CA PRO A 765 -44.38 -29.82 1.85
C PRO A 765 -45.30 -29.10 2.85
N LEU A 766 -46.24 -28.32 2.32
CA LEU A 766 -47.22 -27.60 3.14
C LEU A 766 -48.40 -28.50 3.53
N THR A 767 -48.71 -28.54 4.83
CA THR A 767 -49.76 -29.37 5.41
C THR A 767 -51.03 -28.61 5.70
N GLU A 768 -50.94 -27.29 5.90
CA GLU A 768 -52.09 -26.44 6.22
C GLU A 768 -51.86 -24.98 5.82
N VAL A 769 -52.89 -24.32 5.27
CA VAL A 769 -52.90 -22.88 4.93
C VAL A 769 -54.24 -22.28 5.37
N ARG A 770 -54.21 -21.37 6.34
CA ARG A 770 -55.38 -20.66 6.89
C ARG A 770 -55.24 -19.17 6.66
N ARG A 771 -56.26 -18.51 6.12
CA ARG A 771 -56.24 -17.05 6.00
C ARG A 771 -56.53 -16.41 7.36
N ARG A 772 -55.76 -15.40 7.74
CA ARG A 772 -56.02 -14.59 8.93
C ARG A 772 -57.00 -13.46 8.58
N PRO A 773 -58.14 -13.33 9.26
CA PRO A 773 -59.01 -12.16 9.10
C PRO A 773 -58.51 -11.00 9.98
N GLY A 774 -57.96 -9.94 9.37
CA GLY A 774 -57.70 -8.66 10.06
C GLY A 774 -56.36 -7.98 9.73
N GLN A 775 -56.43 -6.68 9.40
CA GLN A 775 -55.39 -5.76 8.89
C GLN A 775 -54.91 -6.03 7.45
N ASP A 776 -55.85 -6.23 6.52
CA ASP A 776 -55.56 -6.24 5.08
C ASP A 776 -55.68 -4.80 4.53
N GLY A 777 -54.57 -4.25 4.02
CA GLY A 777 -54.64 -3.19 3.00
C GLY A 777 -55.18 -3.79 1.70
N ALA A 778 -55.71 -2.98 0.79
CA ALA A 778 -56.49 -3.43 -0.38
C ALA A 778 -55.75 -4.36 -1.38
N THR A 779 -54.45 -4.63 -1.22
CA THR A 779 -53.61 -5.34 -2.18
C THR A 779 -52.93 -6.61 -1.65
N CYS A 780 -52.99 -6.95 -0.35
CA CYS A 780 -52.21 -8.07 0.22
C CYS A 780 -53.00 -8.89 1.25
N PHE A 781 -52.91 -10.23 1.21
CA PHE A 781 -53.57 -11.17 2.11
C PHE A 781 -52.56 -11.82 3.08
N SER A 782 -52.93 -11.98 4.35
CA SER A 782 -52.13 -12.68 5.37
C SER A 782 -52.62 -14.12 5.61
N TYR A 783 -51.70 -15.09 5.63
CA TYR A 783 -51.96 -16.52 5.82
C TYR A 783 -51.07 -17.12 6.92
N ASP A 784 -51.68 -17.90 7.82
CA ASP A 784 -51.00 -18.80 8.74
C ASP A 784 -50.77 -20.14 8.01
N VAL A 785 -49.52 -20.55 7.87
CA VAL A 785 -49.07 -21.65 7.02
C VAL A 785 -48.27 -22.66 7.85
N LYS A 786 -48.57 -23.95 7.72
CA LYS A 786 -47.81 -25.04 8.36
C LYS A 786 -47.07 -25.86 7.31
N ALA A 787 -45.77 -26.01 7.50
CA ALA A 787 -44.92 -26.86 6.68
C ALA A 787 -44.43 -28.05 7.52
N ALA A 788 -44.27 -29.22 6.89
CA ALA A 788 -43.71 -30.38 7.57
C ALA A 788 -42.30 -30.07 8.08
N GLY A 789 -42.02 -30.33 9.36
CA GLY A 789 -40.71 -30.10 9.98
C GLY A 789 -40.42 -28.66 10.42
N LEU A 790 -41.34 -27.71 10.26
CA LEU A 790 -41.18 -26.30 10.67
C LEU A 790 -42.28 -25.84 11.66
N GLN A 791 -42.02 -24.75 12.38
CA GLN A 791 -43.03 -24.08 13.22
C GLN A 791 -44.07 -23.35 12.35
N ASP A 792 -45.19 -22.93 12.95
CA ASP A 792 -46.25 -22.19 12.25
C ASP A 792 -45.69 -20.87 11.66
N LEU A 793 -45.85 -20.68 10.35
CA LEU A 793 -45.30 -19.55 9.58
C LEU A 793 -46.41 -18.54 9.23
N LEU A 794 -46.05 -17.25 9.19
CA LEU A 794 -46.91 -16.20 8.67
C LEU A 794 -46.44 -15.78 7.28
N VAL A 795 -47.31 -15.90 6.27
CA VAL A 795 -47.02 -15.53 4.88
C VAL A 795 -47.95 -14.40 4.45
N ARG A 796 -47.38 -13.37 3.80
CA ARG A 796 -48.13 -12.30 3.17
C ARG A 796 -47.96 -12.38 1.65
N THR A 797 -49.05 -12.37 0.91
CA THR A 797 -49.02 -12.43 -0.56
C THR A 797 -50.24 -11.73 -1.16
N GLU A 798 -50.07 -11.15 -2.35
CA GLU A 798 -51.17 -10.58 -3.14
C GLU A 798 -52.04 -11.68 -3.79
N ASP A 799 -51.46 -12.86 -4.00
CA ASP A 799 -52.15 -14.01 -4.58
C ASP A 799 -53.07 -14.70 -3.57
N ARG A 800 -54.29 -15.03 -4.01
CA ARG A 800 -55.22 -15.82 -3.17
C ARG A 800 -54.79 -17.28 -3.10
N LEU A 801 -54.15 -17.66 -2.00
CA LEU A 801 -53.90 -19.06 -1.67
C LEU A 801 -55.20 -19.80 -1.38
N VAL A 802 -55.33 -21.01 -1.95
CA VAL A 802 -56.43 -21.92 -1.64
C VAL A 802 -56.28 -22.39 -0.20
N GLN A 803 -57.29 -22.16 0.64
CA GLN A 803 -57.27 -22.63 2.03
C GLN A 803 -57.44 -24.14 2.08
N PHE A 804 -56.59 -24.80 2.85
CA PHE A 804 -56.67 -26.23 3.09
C PHE A 804 -56.17 -26.59 4.48
N SER A 805 -56.68 -27.71 4.98
CA SER A 805 -56.35 -28.29 6.28
C SER A 805 -56.31 -29.80 6.11
N PRO A 806 -55.76 -30.56 7.08
CA PRO A 806 -55.78 -32.03 7.03
C PRO A 806 -57.19 -32.63 6.84
N THR A 807 -58.23 -31.87 7.17
CA THR A 807 -59.66 -32.21 7.04
C THR A 807 -60.29 -31.84 5.68
N ARG A 808 -59.63 -31.01 4.85
CA ARG A 808 -60.08 -30.64 3.50
C ARG A 808 -58.96 -30.86 2.49
N ARG A 809 -59.00 -31.99 1.76
CA ARG A 809 -58.03 -32.29 0.70
C ARG A 809 -58.26 -31.38 -0.52
N THR A 810 -57.27 -30.57 -0.86
CA THR A 810 -57.19 -29.81 -2.11
C THR A 810 -56.54 -30.65 -3.22
N ARG A 811 -56.82 -30.30 -4.49
CA ARG A 811 -56.11 -30.85 -5.66
C ARG A 811 -54.76 -30.17 -5.94
N GLN A 812 -54.46 -29.07 -5.25
CA GLN A 812 -53.27 -28.25 -5.48
C GLN A 812 -52.27 -28.45 -4.34
N THR A 813 -51.07 -28.90 -4.69
CA THR A 813 -49.96 -29.15 -3.75
C THR A 813 -49.11 -27.90 -3.65
N PHE A 814 -48.71 -27.52 -2.43
CA PHE A 814 -47.82 -26.39 -2.20
C PHE A 814 -46.50 -26.87 -1.58
N LEU A 815 -45.40 -26.26 -2.03
CA LEU A 815 -44.04 -26.60 -1.62
C LEU A 815 -43.32 -25.33 -1.19
N LEU A 816 -42.79 -25.32 0.03
CA LEU A 816 -41.88 -24.29 0.50
C LEU A 816 -40.45 -24.76 0.26
N VAL A 817 -39.64 -23.96 -0.44
CA VAL A 817 -38.31 -24.37 -0.88
C VAL A 817 -37.25 -23.40 -0.38
N ARG A 818 -36.27 -23.90 0.36
CA ARG A 818 -35.06 -23.17 0.77
C ARG A 818 -33.94 -23.47 -0.21
N PRO A 819 -33.43 -22.47 -0.96
CA PRO A 819 -32.20 -22.62 -1.74
C PRO A 819 -31.05 -23.11 -0.86
N TRP A 820 -30.34 -24.15 -1.28
CA TRP A 820 -29.21 -24.69 -0.52
C TRP A 820 -27.95 -23.87 -0.78
N ASN A 821 -27.34 -23.38 0.29
CA ASN A 821 -26.05 -22.71 0.25
C ASN A 821 -25.00 -23.57 0.98
N ARG A 822 -23.98 -24.02 0.26
CA ARG A 822 -22.89 -24.83 0.86
C ARG A 822 -22.15 -24.10 1.98
N TYR A 823 -22.19 -22.77 2.01
CA TYR A 823 -21.53 -21.96 3.03
C TYR A 823 -22.20 -22.06 4.41
N ASP A 824 -23.44 -22.56 4.48
CA ASP A 824 -24.13 -22.84 5.76
C ASP A 824 -23.44 -23.96 6.57
N LEU A 825 -22.61 -24.81 5.92
CA LEU A 825 -21.84 -25.92 6.53
C LEU A 825 -20.75 -25.47 7.52
N GLY A 826 -20.47 -24.17 7.63
CA GLY A 826 -19.58 -23.65 8.67
C GLY A 826 -18.11 -24.03 8.48
N LEU A 827 -17.66 -24.22 7.23
CA LEU A 827 -16.23 -24.13 6.92
C LEU A 827 -15.77 -22.73 7.30
N ILE A 828 -15.07 -22.62 8.44
CA ILE A 828 -14.45 -21.39 8.92
C ILE A 828 -13.58 -20.86 7.78
N ASN A 829 -14.01 -19.76 7.16
CA ASN A 829 -13.22 -19.02 6.20
C ASN A 829 -12.02 -18.41 6.94
N PHE A 830 -10.89 -19.12 6.96
CA PHE A 830 -9.57 -18.49 7.16
C PHE A 830 -9.13 -17.66 5.93
N ALA A 831 -10.04 -17.42 4.97
CA ALA A 831 -9.78 -16.63 3.76
C ALA A 831 -9.89 -15.12 3.97
N ASP A 832 -10.49 -14.64 5.07
CA ASP A 832 -10.55 -13.20 5.40
C ASP A 832 -9.35 -12.75 6.26
N GLN A 833 -8.36 -13.63 6.50
CA GLN A 833 -7.06 -13.31 7.09
C GLN A 833 -5.91 -14.01 6.36
N ALA A 834 -5.74 -13.74 5.07
CA ALA A 834 -4.48 -13.93 4.33
C ALA A 834 -4.51 -13.02 3.09
N GLN A 835 -4.05 -11.78 3.20
CA GLN A 835 -2.70 -11.35 2.80
C GLN A 835 -2.29 -11.74 1.36
N SER A 836 -2.03 -10.68 0.58
CA SER A 836 -0.98 -10.54 -0.42
C SER A 836 -0.75 -11.70 -1.40
N VAL A 837 -1.09 -11.44 -2.66
CA VAL A 837 -0.54 -12.15 -3.81
C VAL A 837 0.96 -11.85 -3.91
N GLU A 838 1.79 -12.74 -3.36
CA GLU A 838 3.15 -13.06 -3.80
C GLU A 838 3.65 -14.25 -2.97
N ASP A 839 3.22 -15.47 -3.34
CA ASP A 839 4.00 -16.73 -3.24
C ASP A 839 3.10 -17.94 -3.54
N TRP A 840 2.96 -18.26 -4.82
CA TRP A 840 2.26 -19.48 -5.30
C TRP A 840 3.22 -20.58 -5.76
N SER A 841 4.48 -20.57 -5.29
CA SER A 841 5.48 -21.55 -5.73
C SER A 841 5.94 -22.60 -4.69
N GLU A 842 5.54 -22.50 -3.42
CA GLU A 842 5.92 -23.51 -2.39
C GLU A 842 4.80 -24.46 -1.93
N LEU A 843 3.56 -24.32 -2.39
CA LEU A 843 2.44 -25.17 -1.95
C LEU A 843 2.13 -26.39 -2.84
N ARG A 844 2.98 -26.70 -3.83
CA ARG A 844 2.87 -27.94 -4.64
C ARG A 844 3.63 -29.15 -4.09
N SER A 845 4.26 -29.05 -2.92
CA SER A 845 5.04 -30.15 -2.31
C SER A 845 4.36 -30.84 -1.12
N LEU A 846 3.15 -30.43 -0.72
CA LEU A 846 2.44 -30.99 0.45
C LEU A 846 1.26 -31.90 0.11
N SER A 847 1.09 -32.31 -1.16
CA SER A 847 0.03 -33.24 -1.56
C SER A 847 0.40 -34.73 -1.42
N ASP A 848 1.55 -35.08 -0.84
CA ASP A 848 2.05 -36.47 -0.85
C ASP A 848 2.50 -37.05 0.52
N HIS A 849 2.04 -36.48 1.63
CA HIS A 849 2.26 -37.09 2.95
C HIS A 849 0.94 -37.51 3.60
N THR A 850 0.74 -38.82 3.60
CA THR A 850 -0.21 -39.62 4.38
C THR A 850 -0.67 -38.96 5.68
N PHE A 851 -1.86 -38.38 5.66
CA PHE A 851 -2.60 -37.96 6.85
C PHE A 851 -3.16 -39.20 7.57
N ASN A 852 -2.36 -39.78 8.45
CA ASN A 852 -2.79 -40.76 9.42
C ASN A 852 -2.60 -40.15 10.82
N GLY A 853 -3.67 -39.57 11.36
CA GLY A 853 -3.71 -39.01 12.71
C GLY A 853 -5.16 -38.83 13.15
N HIS A 854 -5.53 -39.45 14.26
CA HIS A 854 -6.88 -39.49 14.82
C HIS A 854 -7.51 -38.09 14.98
N PHE A 855 -8.37 -37.69 14.02
CA PHE A 855 -9.37 -36.67 14.25
C PHE A 855 -10.52 -37.29 15.04
N GLY A 856 -10.81 -36.74 16.22
CA GLY A 856 -11.79 -37.27 17.15
C GLY A 856 -13.22 -37.18 16.58
N HIS A 857 -13.97 -38.28 16.71
CA HIS A 857 -15.41 -38.36 16.40
C HIS A 857 -16.26 -37.22 17.02
N ASP A 858 -15.76 -36.55 18.05
CA ASP A 858 -16.46 -35.48 18.77
C ASP A 858 -16.49 -34.14 18.00
N GLU A 859 -15.50 -33.87 17.15
CA GLU A 859 -15.41 -32.61 16.39
C GLU A 859 -16.30 -32.63 15.13
N LEU A 860 -16.38 -33.78 14.45
CA LEU A 860 -17.28 -34.02 13.32
C LEU A 860 -18.75 -33.94 13.75
N ALA A 861 -19.11 -34.62 14.84
CA ALA A 861 -20.47 -34.56 15.40
C ALA A 861 -20.87 -33.12 15.80
N THR A 862 -19.92 -32.29 16.23
CA THR A 862 -20.17 -30.90 16.60
C THR A 862 -20.45 -30.02 15.37
N ARG A 863 -19.78 -30.26 14.23
CA ARG A 863 -20.04 -29.54 12.97
C ARG A 863 -21.42 -29.86 12.38
N GLU A 864 -21.79 -31.15 12.38
CA GLU A 864 -23.07 -31.64 11.88
C GLU A 864 -24.26 -31.06 12.67
N LEU A 865 -24.15 -31.02 14.00
CA LEU A 865 -25.19 -30.44 14.86
C LEU A 865 -25.29 -28.92 14.70
N ARG A 866 -24.17 -28.21 14.51
CA ARG A 866 -24.17 -26.76 14.22
C ARG A 866 -24.91 -26.43 12.92
N LEU A 867 -24.76 -27.27 11.88
CA LEU A 867 -25.53 -27.13 10.65
C LEU A 867 -27.04 -27.23 10.91
N ILE A 868 -27.48 -28.20 11.71
CA ILE A 868 -28.91 -28.38 12.03
C ILE A 868 -29.47 -27.15 12.76
N VAL A 869 -28.72 -26.58 13.71
CA VAL A 869 -29.12 -25.33 14.39
C VAL A 869 -29.28 -24.18 13.39
N ARG A 870 -28.35 -24.05 12.43
CA ARG A 870 -28.43 -23.01 11.38
C ARG A 870 -29.60 -23.23 10.43
N LEU A 871 -29.93 -24.49 10.12
CA LEU A 871 -31.10 -24.83 9.30
C LEU A 871 -32.42 -24.47 9.99
N ALA A 872 -32.44 -24.47 11.33
CA ALA A 872 -33.60 -24.11 12.14
C ALA A 872 -33.79 -22.60 12.35
N GLN A 873 -32.80 -21.75 11.99
CA GLN A 873 -32.96 -20.30 11.99
C GLN A 873 -33.91 -19.86 10.86
N PRO A 874 -34.61 -18.72 11.00
CA PRO A 874 -35.44 -18.16 9.93
C PRO A 874 -34.63 -17.93 8.65
N PHE A 875 -35.23 -18.21 7.49
CA PHE A 875 -34.56 -18.19 6.20
C PHE A 875 -35.46 -17.62 5.08
N GLY A 876 -34.84 -17.13 4.01
CA GLY A 876 -35.53 -16.79 2.77
C GLY A 876 -35.96 -18.05 2.01
N ALA A 877 -37.21 -18.09 1.55
CA ALA A 877 -37.78 -19.27 0.91
C ALA A 877 -38.64 -18.92 -0.30
N LEU A 878 -38.70 -19.84 -1.26
CA LEU A 878 -39.59 -19.78 -2.41
C LEU A 878 -40.86 -20.59 -2.11
N LEU A 879 -42.02 -19.94 -2.13
CA LEU A 879 -43.31 -20.60 -2.02
C LEU A 879 -43.83 -20.96 -3.41
N LEU A 880 -44.00 -22.25 -3.68
CA LEU A 880 -44.37 -22.81 -4.97
C LEU A 880 -45.72 -23.56 -4.91
N ALA A 881 -46.55 -23.42 -5.94
CA ALA A 881 -47.81 -24.15 -6.15
C ALA A 881 -47.75 -25.04 -7.39
N GLN A 882 -48.04 -26.31 -7.24
CA GLN A 882 -48.09 -27.27 -8.35
C GLN A 882 -49.22 -26.93 -9.35
N GLN A 883 -48.91 -26.98 -10.64
CA GLN A 883 -49.80 -26.76 -11.77
C GLN A 883 -50.23 -28.08 -12.42
N TRP A 884 -51.22 -28.01 -13.31
CA TRP A 884 -51.72 -29.14 -14.10
C TRP A 884 -50.66 -29.53 -15.16
N GLY A 885 -49.71 -30.39 -14.77
CA GLY A 885 -48.57 -30.78 -15.61
C GLY A 885 -47.32 -31.21 -14.84
N GLY A 886 -47.31 -31.06 -13.50
CA GLY A 886 -46.15 -31.39 -12.66
C GLY A 886 -45.15 -30.25 -12.47
N GLU A 887 -45.34 -29.14 -13.18
CA GLU A 887 -44.62 -27.88 -13.00
C GLU A 887 -45.11 -27.12 -11.76
N TYR A 888 -44.27 -26.27 -11.20
CA TYR A 888 -44.53 -25.50 -10.00
C TYR A 888 -44.48 -24.00 -10.31
N LYS A 889 -45.45 -23.24 -9.77
CA LYS A 889 -45.59 -21.77 -9.91
C LYS A 889 -45.25 -21.05 -8.61
N ARG A 890 -44.36 -20.05 -8.61
CA ARG A 890 -44.14 -19.18 -7.42
C ARG A 890 -45.36 -18.30 -7.12
N ILE A 891 -45.64 -18.08 -5.83
CA ILE A 891 -46.86 -17.41 -5.34
C ILE A 891 -46.55 -16.08 -4.60
N ALA A 892 -45.35 -15.54 -4.80
CA ALA A 892 -44.85 -14.39 -4.06
C ALA A 892 -43.98 -13.46 -4.94
N SER A 893 -44.32 -13.33 -6.22
CA SER A 893 -43.75 -12.34 -7.15
C SER A 893 -44.74 -12.07 -8.27
N ASP A 894 -44.75 -10.86 -8.82
CA ASP A 894 -45.70 -10.37 -9.84
C ASP A 894 -45.77 -11.22 -11.13
N ASN A 895 -44.86 -12.18 -11.31
CA ASN A 895 -44.75 -13.07 -12.46
C ASN A 895 -44.67 -14.55 -12.07
N ASN A 896 -45.13 -15.42 -12.98
CA ASN A 896 -45.06 -16.87 -12.85
C ASN A 896 -43.61 -17.38 -12.99
N ILE A 897 -43.00 -17.87 -11.91
CA ILE A 897 -41.81 -18.73 -12.00
C ILE A 897 -42.29 -20.15 -12.29
N ILE A 898 -41.91 -20.74 -13.43
CA ILE A 898 -42.19 -22.15 -13.74
C ILE A 898 -40.95 -22.96 -13.38
N ALA A 899 -41.08 -23.82 -12.37
CA ALA A 899 -40.02 -24.70 -11.91
C ALA A 899 -40.40 -26.17 -12.09
N GLN A 900 -39.47 -26.99 -12.57
CA GLN A 900 -39.59 -28.44 -12.57
C GLN A 900 -38.80 -29.00 -11.39
N VAL A 901 -39.47 -29.80 -10.55
CA VAL A 901 -38.85 -30.42 -9.37
C VAL A 901 -38.39 -31.83 -9.73
N ARG A 902 -37.10 -32.13 -9.51
CA ARG A 902 -36.55 -33.47 -9.66
C ARG A 902 -36.21 -34.06 -8.29
N ASP A 903 -36.64 -35.30 -8.06
CA ASP A 903 -36.36 -36.03 -6.82
C ASP A 903 -34.94 -36.58 -6.86
N MET A 904 -34.14 -36.25 -5.85
CA MET A 904 -32.72 -36.63 -5.75
C MET A 904 -32.47 -37.59 -4.58
N ALA A 905 -32.94 -37.29 -3.36
CA ALA A 905 -32.93 -38.21 -2.21
C ALA A 905 -33.78 -37.68 -1.03
N SER A 906 -34.51 -38.55 -0.31
CA SER A 906 -35.20 -38.18 0.93
C SER A 906 -34.35 -38.53 2.16
N VAL A 907 -34.23 -37.59 3.11
CA VAL A 907 -33.49 -37.79 4.36
C VAL A 907 -34.48 -38.06 5.50
N GLY A 908 -35.18 -39.20 5.42
CA GLY A 908 -36.14 -39.64 6.45
C GLY A 908 -37.23 -38.59 6.78
N ASP A 909 -37.83 -38.69 7.97
CA ASP A 909 -38.96 -37.84 8.41
C ASP A 909 -38.60 -36.35 8.69
N MET A 910 -37.34 -35.92 8.50
CA MET A 910 -36.89 -34.56 8.86
C MET A 910 -36.86 -33.55 7.71
N MET A 911 -36.26 -33.87 6.55
CA MET A 911 -36.08 -32.93 5.41
C MET A 911 -35.97 -33.65 4.06
N ASP A 912 -36.48 -33.02 2.99
CA ASP A 912 -36.44 -33.56 1.62
C ASP A 912 -35.53 -32.72 0.73
N VAL A 913 -34.54 -33.34 0.08
CA VAL A 913 -33.55 -32.63 -0.75
C VAL A 913 -33.91 -32.81 -2.23
N ARG A 914 -34.11 -31.69 -2.92
CA ARG A 914 -34.58 -31.66 -4.32
C ARG A 914 -33.73 -30.74 -5.19
N MET A 915 -33.72 -31.02 -6.49
CA MET A 915 -33.17 -30.10 -7.49
C MET A 915 -34.33 -29.38 -8.19
N LEU A 916 -34.31 -28.04 -8.18
CA LEU A 916 -35.20 -27.22 -8.99
C LEU A 916 -34.52 -26.86 -10.31
N GLU A 917 -35.20 -27.10 -11.43
CA GLU A 917 -34.87 -26.51 -12.72
C GLU A 917 -35.83 -25.35 -12.98
N ILE A 918 -35.31 -24.13 -13.13
CA ILE A 918 -36.10 -22.90 -13.23
C ILE A 918 -35.79 -22.20 -14.56
N LEU A 919 -36.86 -21.84 -15.28
CA LEU A 919 -36.83 -21.13 -16.56
C LEU A 919 -36.69 -19.62 -16.40
#